data_AF-A0A554LTB2-F1
#
_entry.id   AF-A0A554LTB2-F1
#
_cell.length_a   1.000
_cell.length_b   1.000
_cell.length_c   1.000
_cell.angle_alpha   90.00
_cell.angle_beta   90.00
_cell.angle_gamma   90.00
#
_symmetry.space_group_name_H-M   'P 1'
#
loop_
_entity.id
_entity.type
_entity.pdbx_description
1 polymer ?
#
loop_
_entity_poly.entity_id
_entity_poly.type
_entity_poly.pdbx_seq_one_letter_code
_entity_poly.pdbx_strand_id
1 'polypeptide(L)'
;MLAADLAGVINIAGADNFDRAFGLKSGTAKTLITPPPGELSLKDWYQPKETNLSLDTLSIMTRNLPRPDSDVKYERYLEIEKQRKAQLAAALSGAESAGKTVDWRLKIDSPLTYQFLAGLLTPYDYRIAVGRQAAKTYGANALIKELGGTDLWKDYRLGANEIFDIVSGNGEGVFQRLGGWQIDNRLSLPIGTGAKLLTATSGDERQKVMAEAGGQLLGDIAGLGYVKLDGNVRENIGQSRIEEMVGLVPGTFTADKDLRSIINANTIQVFAVAFRVEESNWSNLTNLSNESNLSNLSYLPIAQAADQPLPTEVPRQTIDQGLPGVKQTTAIGRFLDNLKSPTAKDKANWQSIDDLLRVDRGTTQKLMAQEISPSDYLNKVGRETIVKQLGNPGVLNNLAETMGYEPTSAEGVQFINNASGLVRFYQNFDNKDGKLSAQEWIDGYNTASQLFSINLDTMAGTKEGFFRHLIANPSQTKKLVLEEGVRQIGEDLGLVNQETKENYLSIAYNMFEDYQVNPDGAKAKLGLYAKSNMAIYLQQKVTDLTKHDNGQPSVSMPIEDAMRLADGNMRVLTWVAAADLVNKINYDKDNPLPAEFQTTYADAKAMFDDELTDEEMARVETEKNAAAVEYLSTAADEGKSNAVTNAQGQTYYTFDDGDYKAADKEAAAAELGAQAEINAIKTDRRKNLEYKFYDSQVWKIDNNIAVGTAKAFLDKNSTGKDRANATFGYLGNAIHSQHETVPAEAVEYFGKWAGGTLSEEEKAGAGMNAVYAYGDKTLGNLFPNFNLPSGFTASLLVAAKNDWDFNATDAKINGGQSFNQLGEQWLKDYSFSFLDKKVGWGIGKAKEIYTAASGFSGALNAYKGAASAFQTQAATAAASGVELPAEVQKSLQGDVTNAKQDLQAAEAAVITLVITMVFSEQIASMENSLGLVPGTGAMLVGL
;
A
#
# COMPACT_ATOMS: atom_id res chain seq x y z
N MET A 1 23.59 -13.37 5.64
CA MET A 1 23.18 -13.84 6.99
C MET A 1 22.96 -15.35 7.05
N LEU A 2 21.98 -15.93 6.34
CA LEU A 2 21.71 -17.39 6.33
C LEU A 2 22.94 -18.27 6.02
N ALA A 3 23.77 -17.88 5.05
CA ALA A 3 25.01 -18.60 4.72
C ALA A 3 26.08 -18.51 5.84
N ALA A 4 26.09 -17.42 6.62
CA ALA A 4 27.02 -17.22 7.73
C ALA A 4 26.62 -18.01 8.98
N ASP A 5 25.32 -18.11 9.27
CA ASP A 5 24.81 -18.94 10.36
C ASP A 5 24.95 -20.45 10.07
N LEU A 6 24.72 -20.87 8.81
CA LEU A 6 24.95 -22.24 8.38
C LEU A 6 26.44 -22.63 8.45
N ALA A 7 27.33 -21.70 8.09
CA ALA A 7 28.77 -21.87 8.26
C ALA A 7 29.19 -21.99 9.74
N GLY A 8 28.50 -21.30 10.66
CA GLY A 8 28.70 -21.43 12.10
C GLY A 8 28.35 -22.83 12.63
N VAL A 9 27.21 -23.39 12.20
CA VAL A 9 26.76 -24.74 12.59
C VAL A 9 27.69 -25.83 12.04
N ILE A 10 28.15 -25.70 10.79
CA ILE A 10 29.09 -26.63 10.17
C ILE A 10 30.49 -26.55 10.82
N ASN A 11 30.91 -25.36 11.28
CA ASN A 11 32.16 -25.20 12.03
C ASN A 11 32.12 -25.85 13.42
N ILE A 12 30.96 -25.83 14.10
CA ILE A 12 30.79 -26.48 15.41
C ILE A 12 30.77 -28.01 15.27
N ALA A 13 30.17 -28.54 14.19
CA ALA A 13 30.10 -29.98 13.94
C ALA A 13 31.40 -30.55 13.33
N GLY A 14 32.19 -29.73 12.64
CA GLY A 14 33.32 -30.12 11.79
C GLY A 14 32.83 -30.58 10.41
N ALA A 15 33.31 -29.95 9.34
CA ALA A 15 32.88 -30.21 7.97
C ALA A 15 33.03 -31.69 7.54
N ASP A 16 34.06 -32.38 8.04
CA ASP A 16 34.27 -33.82 7.75
C ASP A 16 33.33 -34.74 8.52
N ASN A 17 32.80 -34.30 9.66
CA ASN A 17 31.76 -35.03 10.39
C ASN A 17 30.40 -34.80 9.75
N PHE A 18 30.17 -33.60 9.21
CA PHE A 18 28.99 -33.29 8.41
C PHE A 18 28.97 -34.14 7.13
N ASP A 19 30.05 -34.14 6.34
CA ASP A 19 30.14 -34.98 5.14
C ASP A 19 29.95 -36.48 5.47
N ARG A 20 30.53 -36.97 6.58
CA ARG A 20 30.35 -38.36 7.03
C ARG A 20 28.95 -38.67 7.54
N ALA A 21 28.29 -37.76 8.26
CA ALA A 21 26.94 -37.95 8.78
C ALA A 21 25.91 -38.07 7.65
N PHE A 22 26.16 -37.40 6.51
CA PHE A 22 25.26 -37.38 5.35
C PHE A 22 25.73 -38.22 4.16
N GLY A 23 26.82 -39.00 4.31
CA GLY A 23 27.35 -39.86 3.24
C GLY A 23 27.87 -39.10 2.01
N LEU A 24 28.23 -37.83 2.18
CA LEU A 24 28.82 -37.00 1.13
C LEU A 24 30.30 -37.32 0.95
N LYS A 25 30.84 -37.07 -0.26
CA LYS A 25 32.30 -37.16 -0.47
C LYS A 25 32.97 -36.07 0.39
N SER A 26 34.06 -36.41 1.07
CA SER A 26 34.84 -35.45 1.87
C SER A 26 35.22 -34.23 1.03
N GLY A 27 34.85 -33.03 1.52
CA GLY A 27 35.01 -31.75 0.85
C GLY A 27 33.74 -31.19 0.20
N THR A 28 32.67 -31.97 0.08
CA THR A 28 31.44 -31.56 -0.62
C THR A 28 30.72 -30.43 0.12
N ALA A 29 30.62 -30.53 1.45
CA ALA A 29 30.06 -29.45 2.26
C ALA A 29 30.82 -28.13 2.07
N LYS A 30 32.15 -28.18 1.84
CA LYS A 30 33.00 -27.00 1.65
C LYS A 30 32.77 -26.33 0.29
N THR A 31 32.51 -27.11 -0.76
CA THR A 31 32.17 -26.61 -2.10
C THR A 31 30.80 -25.95 -2.19
N LEU A 32 29.82 -26.35 -1.37
CA LEU A 32 28.47 -25.76 -1.36
C LEU A 32 28.44 -24.33 -0.78
N ILE A 33 29.49 -23.91 -0.06
CA ILE A 33 29.59 -22.62 0.64
C ILE A 33 30.53 -21.63 -0.05
N THR A 34 31.22 -22.04 -1.12
CA THR A 34 32.14 -21.17 -1.86
C THR A 34 31.49 -20.79 -3.20
N PRO A 35 31.12 -19.52 -3.45
CA PRO A 35 30.54 -19.13 -4.73
C PRO A 35 31.61 -19.26 -5.83
N PRO A 36 31.28 -19.81 -7.02
CA PRO A 36 32.25 -19.90 -8.10
C PRO A 36 32.52 -18.50 -8.69
N PRO A 37 33.76 -18.21 -9.14
CA PRO A 37 34.05 -16.99 -9.85
C PRO A 37 33.58 -17.14 -11.31
N GLY A 38 32.49 -16.44 -11.66
CA GLY A 38 31.96 -16.37 -13.02
C GLY A 38 30.43 -16.26 -13.03
N GLU A 39 29.91 -15.28 -13.76
CA GLU A 39 28.47 -15.05 -13.95
C GLU A 39 27.79 -16.28 -14.55
N LEU A 40 27.00 -16.98 -13.74
CA LEU A 40 25.96 -17.89 -14.23
C LEU A 40 24.63 -17.16 -14.18
N SER A 41 23.96 -17.09 -15.33
CA SER A 41 22.66 -16.43 -15.46
C SER A 41 21.58 -17.19 -14.68
N LEU A 42 20.56 -16.45 -14.18
CA LEU A 42 19.43 -16.98 -13.41
C LEU A 42 18.64 -18.13 -14.09
N LYS A 43 18.87 -18.39 -15.37
CA LYS A 43 18.13 -19.37 -16.18
C LYS A 43 18.53 -20.82 -15.91
N ASP A 44 19.75 -21.07 -15.40
CA ASP A 44 20.28 -22.42 -15.21
C ASP A 44 19.81 -23.12 -13.91
N TRP A 45 19.06 -22.40 -13.06
CA TRP A 45 18.50 -22.93 -11.81
C TRP A 45 17.10 -23.56 -11.95
N TYR A 46 16.49 -23.53 -13.13
CA TYR A 46 15.07 -23.89 -13.32
C TYR A 46 14.89 -25.19 -14.11
N GLN A 47 15.40 -26.32 -13.60
CA GLN A 47 14.86 -27.64 -13.94
C GLN A 47 14.83 -28.57 -12.71
N PRO A 48 13.64 -29.05 -12.29
CA PRO A 48 13.56 -30.02 -11.19
C PRO A 48 13.95 -31.41 -11.71
N LYS A 49 15.12 -31.91 -11.30
CA LYS A 49 15.37 -33.35 -11.30
C LYS A 49 14.80 -33.91 -10.00
N GLU A 50 13.66 -34.59 -10.12
CA GLU A 50 13.10 -35.42 -9.05
C GLU A 50 14.16 -36.43 -8.59
N THR A 51 14.73 -36.19 -7.42
CA THR A 51 15.51 -37.18 -6.68
C THR A 51 14.84 -37.34 -5.33
N ASN A 52 13.76 -38.12 -5.31
CA ASN A 52 13.19 -38.61 -4.07
C ASN A 52 14.20 -39.56 -3.42
N LEU A 53 14.91 -39.09 -2.40
CA LEU A 53 15.63 -39.94 -1.45
C LEU A 53 14.58 -40.67 -0.61
N SER A 54 14.10 -41.82 -1.09
CA SER A 54 13.21 -42.67 -0.30
C SER A 54 13.96 -43.29 0.88
N LEU A 55 13.22 -43.60 1.95
CA LEU A 55 13.69 -44.36 3.12
C LEU A 55 14.38 -45.70 2.74
N ASP A 56 14.13 -46.24 1.54
CA ASP A 56 14.80 -47.43 1.03
C ASP A 56 16.30 -47.22 0.77
N THR A 57 16.74 -45.99 0.47
CA THR A 57 18.17 -45.69 0.26
C THR A 57 18.97 -45.81 1.56
N LEU A 58 18.35 -45.54 2.72
CA LEU A 58 18.92 -45.77 4.05
C LEU A 58 18.93 -47.27 4.43
N SER A 59 17.98 -48.06 3.92
CA SER A 59 17.92 -49.53 4.06
C SER A 59 18.97 -50.26 3.23
N ILE A 60 19.39 -49.69 2.08
CA ILE A 60 20.42 -50.28 1.23
C ILE A 60 21.83 -50.14 1.83
N MET A 61 22.09 -49.08 2.61
CA MET A 61 23.39 -48.90 3.27
C MET A 61 23.64 -49.88 4.44
N THR A 62 22.62 -50.60 4.93
CA THR A 62 22.77 -51.61 5.99
C THR A 62 22.91 -53.04 5.47
N ARG A 63 22.67 -53.31 4.17
CA ARG A 63 22.69 -54.67 3.60
C ARG A 63 24.06 -55.20 3.13
N ASN A 64 25.09 -54.36 3.03
CA ASN A 64 26.39 -54.74 2.44
C ASN A 64 27.50 -55.00 3.47
N LEU A 65 27.20 -55.53 4.66
CA LEU A 65 28.23 -56.01 5.58
C LEU A 65 28.43 -57.54 5.43
N PRO A 66 29.68 -58.04 5.39
CA PRO A 66 29.94 -59.47 5.40
C PRO A 66 29.33 -60.08 6.66
N ARG A 67 28.58 -61.18 6.50
CA ARG A 67 28.14 -62.00 7.65
C ARG A 67 29.39 -62.39 8.45
N PRO A 68 29.45 -62.09 9.76
CA PRO A 68 30.61 -62.48 10.54
C PRO A 68 30.53 -63.98 10.84
N ASP A 69 31.46 -64.75 10.28
CA ASP A 69 31.74 -66.09 10.79
C ASP A 69 32.40 -65.97 12.18
N SER A 70 31.83 -66.70 13.16
CA SER A 70 32.15 -66.82 14.59
C SER A 70 31.45 -65.88 15.58
N ASP A 71 30.92 -66.48 16.66
CA ASP A 71 30.09 -65.88 17.72
C ASP A 71 30.73 -64.68 18.44
N VAL A 72 32.06 -64.57 18.44
CA VAL A 72 32.81 -63.45 19.06
C VAL A 72 32.62 -62.12 18.29
N LYS A 73 32.17 -62.16 17.03
CA LYS A 73 31.94 -60.95 16.22
C LYS A 73 30.51 -60.41 16.30
N TYR A 74 29.53 -61.22 16.73
CA TYR A 74 28.14 -60.80 16.79
C TYR A 74 27.86 -59.84 17.96
N GLU A 75 28.43 -60.09 19.15
CA GLU A 75 28.33 -59.14 20.27
C GLU A 75 28.99 -57.80 19.94
N ARG A 76 30.15 -57.81 19.28
CA ARG A 76 30.81 -56.58 18.82
C ARG A 76 29.98 -55.84 17.77
N TYR A 77 29.25 -56.56 16.92
CA TYR A 77 28.30 -55.97 15.97
C TYR A 77 27.13 -55.31 16.68
N LEU A 78 26.53 -55.96 17.69
CA LEU A 78 25.44 -55.39 18.49
C LEU A 78 25.90 -54.17 19.29
N GLU A 79 27.12 -54.18 19.83
CA GLU A 79 27.72 -53.03 20.52
C GLU A 79 27.89 -51.85 19.56
N ILE A 80 28.41 -52.09 18.35
CA ILE A 80 28.56 -51.06 17.29
C ILE A 80 27.18 -50.53 16.85
N GLU A 81 26.19 -51.41 16.69
CA GLU A 81 24.83 -51.01 16.30
C GLU A 81 24.15 -50.19 17.41
N LYS A 82 24.35 -50.56 18.68
CA LYS A 82 23.85 -49.82 19.85
C LYS A 82 24.51 -48.45 19.95
N GLN A 83 25.83 -48.36 19.78
CA GLN A 83 26.56 -47.09 19.76
C GLN A 83 26.12 -46.20 18.59
N ARG A 84 25.90 -46.77 17.40
CA ARG A 84 25.43 -46.04 16.22
C ARG A 84 24.00 -45.54 16.40
N LYS A 85 23.10 -46.33 16.98
CA LYS A 85 21.74 -45.90 17.34
C LYS A 85 21.74 -44.81 18.40
N ALA A 86 22.60 -44.91 19.41
CA ALA A 86 22.77 -43.87 20.42
C ALA A 86 23.32 -42.56 19.82
N GLN A 87 24.30 -42.64 18.90
CA GLN A 87 24.84 -41.48 18.18
C GLN A 87 23.79 -40.83 17.27
N LEU A 88 22.98 -41.63 16.57
CA LEU A 88 21.88 -41.12 15.75
C LEU A 88 20.79 -40.45 16.60
N ALA A 89 20.41 -41.05 17.73
CA ALA A 89 19.46 -40.46 18.66
C ALA A 89 19.98 -39.15 19.29
N ALA A 90 21.27 -39.09 19.65
CA ALA A 90 21.92 -37.88 20.12
C ALA A 90 21.99 -36.79 19.04
N ALA A 91 22.28 -37.16 17.79
CA ALA A 91 22.28 -36.25 16.65
C ALA A 91 20.88 -35.70 16.35
N LEU A 92 19.84 -36.53 16.41
CA LEU A 92 18.44 -36.11 16.24
C LEU A 92 17.97 -35.20 17.36
N SER A 93 18.30 -35.50 18.62
CA SER A 93 17.99 -34.64 19.76
C SER A 93 18.71 -33.28 19.68
N GLY A 94 19.98 -33.27 19.25
CA GLY A 94 20.72 -32.05 18.98
C GLY A 94 20.12 -31.23 17.82
N ALA A 95 19.70 -31.89 16.74
CA ALA A 95 19.03 -31.26 15.60
C ALA A 95 17.67 -30.69 15.98
N GLU A 96 16.92 -31.33 16.89
CA GLU A 96 15.64 -30.82 17.39
C GLU A 96 15.84 -29.54 18.22
N SER A 97 16.81 -29.52 19.13
CA SER A 97 17.14 -28.34 19.94
C SER A 97 17.68 -27.19 19.09
N ALA A 98 18.55 -27.49 18.13
CA ALA A 98 19.05 -26.51 17.17
C ALA A 98 17.92 -26.00 16.26
N GLY A 99 17.06 -26.90 15.78
CA GLY A 99 15.88 -26.56 14.99
C GLY A 99 14.94 -25.61 15.73
N LYS A 100 14.61 -25.90 16.99
CA LYS A 100 13.82 -25.00 17.87
C LYS A 100 14.46 -23.62 18.03
N THR A 101 15.79 -23.57 18.14
CA THR A 101 16.52 -22.29 18.27
C THR A 101 16.45 -21.48 16.98
N VAL A 102 16.60 -22.13 15.82
CA VAL A 102 16.45 -21.48 14.51
C VAL A 102 15.01 -21.04 14.28
N ASP A 103 14.03 -21.88 14.61
CA ASP A 103 12.60 -21.54 14.54
C ASP A 103 12.30 -20.28 15.35
N TRP A 104 12.76 -20.21 16.60
CA TRP A 104 12.61 -19.05 17.46
C TRP A 104 13.25 -17.79 16.87
N ARG A 105 14.47 -17.88 16.31
CA ARG A 105 15.17 -16.75 15.68
C ARG A 105 14.46 -16.25 14.42
N LEU A 106 13.94 -17.17 13.61
CA LEU A 106 13.17 -16.87 12.41
C LEU A 106 11.70 -16.55 12.72
N LYS A 107 11.30 -16.67 13.99
CA LYS A 107 9.93 -16.55 14.50
C LYS A 107 8.93 -17.49 13.81
N ILE A 108 9.37 -18.61 13.22
CA ILE A 108 8.47 -19.60 12.56
C ILE A 108 7.94 -20.61 13.58
N ASP A 109 6.83 -21.27 13.25
CA ASP A 109 6.20 -22.27 14.12
C ASP A 109 7.16 -23.45 14.37
N SER A 110 7.46 -23.72 15.63
CA SER A 110 8.30 -24.86 15.97
C SER A 110 7.49 -26.16 15.91
N PRO A 111 7.98 -27.26 15.30
CA PRO A 111 9.38 -27.56 14.99
C PRO A 111 9.74 -27.56 13.47
N LEU A 112 9.38 -26.52 12.71
CA LEU A 112 9.55 -26.48 11.24
C LEU A 112 11.00 -26.70 10.77
N THR A 113 11.99 -26.06 11.38
CA THR A 113 13.41 -26.22 11.00
C THR A 113 13.87 -27.63 11.28
N TYR A 114 13.46 -28.22 12.39
CA TYR A 114 13.78 -29.61 12.69
C TYR A 114 13.13 -30.56 11.66
N GLN A 115 11.86 -30.34 11.31
CA GLN A 115 11.18 -31.14 10.28
C GLN A 115 11.91 -31.04 8.94
N PHE A 116 12.40 -29.86 8.57
CA PHE A 116 13.24 -29.69 7.38
C PHE A 116 14.58 -30.44 7.50
N LEU A 117 15.31 -30.28 8.60
CA LEU A 117 16.60 -30.96 8.83
C LEU A 117 16.47 -32.49 8.92
N ALA A 118 15.33 -32.98 9.39
CA ALA A 118 15.00 -34.40 9.46
C ALA A 118 14.48 -34.96 8.13
N GLY A 119 14.34 -34.14 7.08
CA GLY A 119 13.79 -34.54 5.78
C GLY A 119 12.29 -34.82 5.79
N LEU A 120 11.58 -34.42 6.84
CA LEU A 120 10.11 -34.51 6.96
C LEU A 120 9.39 -33.39 6.20
N LEU A 121 10.12 -32.33 5.85
CA LEU A 121 9.61 -31.18 5.12
C LEU A 121 10.51 -30.92 3.91
N THR A 122 9.93 -30.63 2.74
CA THR A 122 10.73 -30.33 1.55
C THR A 122 11.40 -28.96 1.66
N PRO A 123 12.51 -28.70 0.94
CA PRO A 123 13.10 -27.36 0.88
C PRO A 123 12.11 -26.29 0.39
N TYR A 124 11.17 -26.66 -0.47
CA TYR A 124 10.14 -25.76 -0.99
C TYR A 124 9.14 -25.36 0.11
N ASP A 125 8.59 -26.34 0.83
CA ASP A 125 7.64 -26.09 1.92
C ASP A 125 8.28 -25.28 3.06
N TYR A 126 9.56 -25.55 3.35
CA TYR A 126 10.29 -24.82 4.39
C TYR A 126 10.50 -23.36 3.99
N ARG A 127 10.89 -23.10 2.72
CA ARG A 127 11.02 -21.73 2.19
C ARG A 127 9.69 -20.98 2.20
N ILE A 128 8.58 -21.65 1.87
CA ILE A 128 7.24 -21.06 1.96
C ILE A 128 6.91 -20.69 3.40
N ALA A 129 7.16 -21.58 4.37
CA ALA A 129 6.87 -21.31 5.77
C ALA A 129 7.72 -20.14 6.32
N VAL A 130 9.02 -20.12 6.02
CA VAL A 130 9.92 -19.01 6.39
C VAL A 130 9.51 -17.71 5.68
N GLY A 131 9.21 -17.77 4.39
CA GLY A 131 8.77 -16.61 3.60
C GLY A 131 7.44 -16.03 4.10
N ARG A 132 6.48 -16.89 4.44
CA ARG A 132 5.20 -16.50 5.05
C ARG A 132 5.44 -15.76 6.36
N GLN A 133 6.34 -16.25 7.20
CA GLN A 133 6.62 -15.62 8.48
C GLN A 133 7.41 -14.31 8.36
N ALA A 134 8.32 -14.23 7.38
CA ALA A 134 9.00 -12.97 7.06
C ALA A 134 8.00 -11.93 6.52
N ALA A 135 7.09 -12.33 5.62
CA ALA A 135 6.04 -11.45 5.11
C ALA A 135 5.08 -10.97 6.23
N LYS A 136 4.71 -11.85 7.17
CA LYS A 136 4.00 -11.47 8.40
C LYS A 136 4.80 -10.49 9.26
N THR A 137 6.06 -10.82 9.55
CA THR A 137 6.87 -10.06 10.52
C THR A 137 7.30 -8.70 9.98
N TYR A 138 7.58 -8.59 8.70
CA TYR A 138 8.12 -7.36 8.10
C TYR A 138 7.10 -6.66 7.21
N GLY A 139 6.45 -7.39 6.31
CA GLY A 139 5.46 -6.82 5.38
C GLY A 139 4.21 -6.32 6.09
N ALA A 140 3.56 -7.17 6.89
CA ALA A 140 2.33 -6.77 7.58
C ALA A 140 2.59 -5.71 8.66
N ASN A 141 3.70 -5.78 9.41
CA ASN A 141 4.05 -4.74 10.38
C ASN A 141 4.42 -3.39 9.72
N ALA A 142 5.09 -3.41 8.57
CA ALA A 142 5.33 -2.19 7.81
C ALA A 142 4.01 -1.60 7.32
N LEU A 143 3.09 -2.43 6.82
CA LEU A 143 1.77 -1.97 6.38
C LEU A 143 0.95 -1.39 7.54
N ILE A 144 0.92 -2.04 8.71
CA ILE A 144 0.27 -1.49 9.93
C ILE A 144 0.85 -0.12 10.28
N LYS A 145 2.17 0.04 10.18
CA LYS A 145 2.84 1.31 10.48
C LYS A 145 2.46 2.41 9.47
N GLU A 146 2.43 2.10 8.18
CA GLU A 146 2.06 3.05 7.13
C GLU A 146 0.55 3.41 7.18
N LEU A 147 -0.31 2.48 7.62
CA LEU A 147 -1.74 2.71 7.82
C LEU A 147 -2.08 3.38 9.17
N GLY A 148 -1.14 4.16 9.73
CA GLY A 148 -1.37 4.97 10.93
C GLY A 148 -1.07 4.28 12.27
N GLY A 149 -0.38 3.14 12.25
CA GLY A 149 0.11 2.47 13.46
C GLY A 149 -0.97 1.65 14.19
N THR A 150 -0.55 0.85 15.17
CA THR A 150 -1.41 -0.13 15.86
C THR A 150 -2.62 0.48 16.56
N ASP A 151 -2.65 1.78 16.83
CA ASP A 151 -3.69 2.42 17.63
C ASP A 151 -5.03 2.50 16.89
N LEU A 152 -5.02 2.78 15.57
CA LEU A 152 -6.22 2.69 14.71
C LEU A 152 -6.79 1.26 14.66
N TRP A 153 -5.91 0.27 14.82
CA TRP A 153 -6.23 -1.16 14.66
C TRP A 153 -6.45 -1.88 15.98
N LYS A 154 -6.20 -1.20 17.12
CA LYS A 154 -6.21 -1.80 18.45
C LYS A 154 -7.61 -2.23 18.86
N ASP A 155 -8.60 -1.40 18.52
CA ASP A 155 -10.01 -1.69 18.75
C ASP A 155 -10.44 -2.90 17.92
N TYR A 156 -9.98 -2.98 16.67
CA TYR A 156 -10.26 -4.10 15.75
C TYR A 156 -9.43 -5.36 16.01
N ARG A 157 -8.45 -5.33 16.94
CA ARG A 157 -7.50 -6.41 17.22
C ARG A 157 -6.80 -6.95 15.95
N LEU A 158 -6.55 -6.10 14.97
CA LEU A 158 -5.85 -6.49 13.74
C LEU A 158 -4.34 -6.49 13.97
N GLY A 159 -3.78 -7.68 14.12
CA GLY A 159 -2.34 -7.90 14.20
C GLY A 159 -1.71 -8.18 12.85
N ALA A 160 -0.39 -8.41 12.87
CA ALA A 160 0.37 -8.77 11.68
C ALA A 160 -0.13 -10.06 10.99
N ASN A 161 -0.70 -10.99 11.77
CA ASN A 161 -1.28 -12.23 11.24
C ASN A 161 -2.55 -11.94 10.46
N GLU A 162 -3.44 -11.12 11.01
CA GLU A 162 -4.70 -10.76 10.38
C GLU A 162 -4.49 -9.97 9.09
N ILE A 163 -3.59 -8.98 9.12
CA ILE A 163 -3.22 -8.22 7.92
C ILE A 163 -2.63 -9.15 6.87
N PHE A 164 -1.76 -10.07 7.28
CA PHE A 164 -1.20 -11.07 6.37
C PHE A 164 -2.29 -11.96 5.77
N ASP A 165 -3.24 -12.42 6.57
CA ASP A 165 -4.34 -13.26 6.10
C ASP A 165 -5.24 -12.48 5.12
N ILE A 166 -5.50 -11.20 5.36
CA ILE A 166 -6.20 -10.31 4.40
C ILE A 166 -5.44 -10.23 3.06
N VAL A 167 -4.15 -9.86 3.07
CA VAL A 167 -3.38 -9.68 1.83
C VAL A 167 -3.07 -10.99 1.10
N SER A 168 -3.08 -12.12 1.82
CA SER A 168 -2.87 -13.45 1.23
C SER A 168 -4.16 -14.12 0.74
N GLY A 169 -5.30 -13.43 0.79
CA GLY A 169 -6.60 -13.94 0.34
C GLY A 169 -7.28 -14.90 1.32
N ASN A 170 -6.73 -15.08 2.53
CA ASN A 170 -7.35 -15.80 3.64
C ASN A 170 -8.13 -14.86 4.60
N GLY A 171 -8.47 -13.66 4.13
CA GLY A 171 -9.07 -12.61 4.93
C GLY A 171 -10.48 -12.92 5.43
N GLU A 172 -11.16 -13.91 4.86
CA GLU A 172 -12.56 -14.21 5.19
C GLU A 172 -12.78 -14.44 6.70
N GLY A 173 -11.93 -15.26 7.34
CA GLY A 173 -12.01 -15.51 8.78
C GLY A 173 -11.64 -14.29 9.63
N VAL A 174 -10.82 -13.37 9.09
CA VAL A 174 -10.50 -12.09 9.74
C VAL A 174 -11.72 -11.17 9.67
N PHE A 175 -12.30 -10.99 8.49
CA PHE A 175 -13.48 -10.14 8.28
C PHE A 175 -14.70 -10.63 9.07
N GLN A 176 -14.90 -11.95 9.18
CA GLN A 176 -15.94 -12.52 10.05
C GLN A 176 -15.72 -12.20 11.53
N ARG A 177 -14.49 -12.30 12.03
CA ARG A 177 -14.19 -11.91 13.42
C ARG A 177 -14.41 -10.41 13.64
N LEU A 178 -13.98 -9.57 12.70
CA LEU A 178 -14.14 -8.12 12.79
C LEU A 178 -15.60 -7.69 12.75
N GLY A 179 -16.33 -8.12 11.72
CA GLY A 179 -17.76 -7.81 11.58
C GLY A 179 -18.55 -8.35 12.75
N GLY A 180 -18.23 -9.56 13.21
CA GLY A 180 -18.82 -10.15 14.40
C GLY A 180 -18.56 -9.32 15.66
N TRP A 181 -17.32 -8.89 15.87
CA TRP A 181 -16.95 -8.06 17.01
C TRP A 181 -17.59 -6.66 16.97
N GLN A 182 -17.72 -6.04 15.78
CA GLN A 182 -18.42 -4.76 15.64
C GLN A 182 -19.90 -4.89 15.99
N ILE A 183 -20.55 -5.98 15.54
CA ILE A 183 -21.93 -6.31 15.93
C ILE A 183 -22.01 -6.47 17.45
N ASP A 184 -21.08 -7.24 18.05
CA ASP A 184 -21.06 -7.47 19.49
C ASP A 184 -20.93 -6.17 20.28
N ASN A 185 -19.95 -5.34 19.95
CA ASN A 185 -19.69 -4.10 20.67
C ASN A 185 -20.83 -3.08 20.52
N ARG A 186 -21.36 -2.90 19.31
CA ARG A 186 -22.41 -1.90 19.06
C ARG A 186 -23.75 -2.30 19.65
N LEU A 187 -24.03 -3.59 19.74
CA LEU A 187 -25.26 -4.12 20.32
C LEU A 187 -25.09 -4.56 21.78
N SER A 188 -23.91 -4.34 22.38
CA SER A 188 -23.56 -4.81 23.73
C SER A 188 -23.81 -6.31 23.94
N LEU A 189 -23.59 -7.12 22.90
CA LEU A 189 -23.70 -8.58 23.00
C LEU A 189 -22.43 -9.18 23.63
N PRO A 190 -22.52 -10.39 24.20
CA PRO A 190 -21.34 -11.12 24.63
C PRO A 190 -20.34 -11.30 23.47
N ILE A 191 -19.06 -10.98 23.72
CA ILE A 191 -18.00 -11.05 22.69
C ILE A 191 -17.98 -12.46 22.06
N GLY A 192 -18.04 -12.48 20.73
CA GLY A 192 -18.08 -13.68 19.90
C GLY A 192 -19.48 -14.07 19.40
N THR A 193 -20.56 -13.38 19.83
CA THR A 193 -21.94 -13.69 19.42
C THR A 193 -22.17 -13.34 17.95
N GLY A 194 -21.72 -12.17 17.52
CA GLY A 194 -21.71 -11.72 16.14
C GLY A 194 -20.92 -12.69 15.29
N ALA A 195 -19.71 -13.06 15.70
CA ALA A 195 -18.90 -14.03 14.95
C ALA A 195 -19.63 -15.37 14.77
N LYS A 196 -20.27 -15.89 15.82
CA LYS A 196 -21.11 -17.10 15.75
C LYS A 196 -22.30 -16.91 14.79
N LEU A 197 -22.95 -15.75 14.78
CA LEU A 197 -24.02 -15.44 13.81
C LEU A 197 -23.50 -15.50 12.37
N LEU A 198 -22.25 -15.07 12.13
CA LEU A 198 -21.65 -15.03 10.80
C LEU A 198 -21.18 -16.40 10.32
N THR A 199 -20.70 -17.23 11.25
CA THR A 199 -20.18 -18.57 10.93
C THR A 199 -21.25 -19.65 10.96
N ALA A 200 -22.43 -19.37 11.50
CA ALA A 200 -23.49 -20.35 11.63
C ALA A 200 -23.98 -20.83 10.26
N THR A 201 -23.90 -22.14 10.05
CA THR A 201 -24.06 -22.77 8.72
C THR A 201 -25.52 -23.12 8.42
N SER A 202 -26.37 -23.17 9.46
CA SER A 202 -27.79 -23.54 9.35
C SER A 202 -28.73 -22.47 9.90
N GLY A 203 -30.02 -22.58 9.60
CA GLY A 203 -31.06 -21.72 10.19
C GLY A 203 -31.17 -21.93 11.70
N ASP A 204 -31.13 -23.19 12.14
CA ASP A 204 -31.27 -23.57 13.55
C ASP A 204 -30.11 -23.06 14.41
N GLU A 205 -28.87 -23.20 13.93
CA GLU A 205 -27.68 -22.69 14.61
C GLU A 205 -27.75 -21.16 14.76
N ARG A 206 -28.21 -20.45 13.73
CA ARG A 206 -28.43 -18.99 13.80
C ARG A 206 -29.55 -18.61 14.74
N GLN A 207 -30.68 -19.32 14.70
CA GLN A 207 -31.80 -19.06 15.59
C GLN A 207 -31.35 -19.25 17.04
N LYS A 208 -30.51 -20.25 17.33
CA LYS A 208 -29.93 -20.45 18.64
C LYS A 208 -29.01 -19.30 19.06
N VAL A 209 -28.11 -18.84 18.20
CA VAL A 209 -27.21 -17.72 18.53
C VAL A 209 -27.99 -16.41 18.68
N MET A 210 -29.00 -16.15 17.84
CA MET A 210 -29.90 -15.00 18.00
C MET A 210 -30.75 -15.10 19.27
N ALA A 211 -31.18 -16.30 19.65
CA ALA A 211 -31.88 -16.56 20.90
C ALA A 211 -30.98 -16.32 22.12
N GLU A 212 -29.70 -16.71 22.05
CA GLU A 212 -28.69 -16.39 23.08
C GLU A 212 -28.47 -14.86 23.19
N ALA A 213 -28.31 -14.19 22.05
CA ALA A 213 -28.09 -12.74 21.96
C ALA A 213 -29.28 -11.94 22.49
N GLY A 214 -30.49 -12.22 21.96
CA GLY A 214 -31.72 -11.58 22.40
C GLY A 214 -32.07 -11.91 23.84
N GLY A 215 -31.68 -13.09 24.30
CA GLY A 215 -31.84 -13.54 25.67
C GLY A 215 -31.01 -12.75 26.67
N GLN A 216 -29.77 -12.44 26.33
CA GLN A 216 -28.94 -11.53 27.12
C GLN A 216 -29.55 -10.12 27.16
N LEU A 217 -29.93 -9.58 26.01
CA LEU A 217 -30.49 -8.22 25.91
C LEU A 217 -31.81 -8.07 26.69
N LEU A 218 -32.69 -9.07 26.60
CA LEU A 218 -33.90 -9.13 27.42
C LEU A 218 -33.60 -9.29 28.90
N GLY A 219 -32.55 -10.06 29.22
CA GLY A 219 -32.04 -10.16 30.58
C GLY A 219 -31.66 -8.79 31.11
N ASP A 220 -30.75 -8.10 30.44
CA ASP A 220 -30.26 -6.78 30.85
C ASP A 220 -31.41 -5.77 31.02
N ILE A 221 -32.40 -5.77 30.10
CA ILE A 221 -33.60 -4.92 30.19
C ILE A 221 -34.48 -5.28 31.40
N ALA A 222 -34.62 -6.57 31.70
CA ALA A 222 -35.40 -7.05 32.83
C ALA A 222 -34.66 -6.94 34.18
N GLY A 223 -33.39 -6.51 34.17
CA GLY A 223 -32.50 -6.58 35.33
C GLY A 223 -32.30 -8.04 35.75
N LEU A 224 -32.09 -8.92 34.77
CA LEU A 224 -31.75 -10.33 34.91
C LEU A 224 -30.40 -10.57 34.25
N GLY A 225 -29.51 -11.34 34.87
CA GLY A 225 -28.16 -11.55 34.33
C GLY A 225 -28.13 -12.24 32.94
N TYR A 226 -29.15 -13.03 32.60
CA TYR A 226 -29.30 -13.73 31.31
C TYR A 226 -30.70 -14.34 31.24
N VAL A 227 -31.33 -14.42 30.07
CA VAL A 227 -32.57 -15.18 29.85
C VAL A 227 -32.39 -16.12 28.66
N LYS A 228 -32.69 -17.41 28.81
CA LYS A 228 -32.74 -18.31 27.64
C LYS A 228 -33.99 -18.04 26.82
N LEU A 229 -33.86 -17.94 25.49
CA LEU A 229 -35.02 -17.81 24.59
C LEU A 229 -35.40 -19.11 23.88
N ASP A 230 -34.61 -20.17 24.03
CA ASP A 230 -34.97 -21.50 23.57
C ASP A 230 -35.90 -22.21 24.58
N GLY A 231 -36.89 -22.94 24.08
CA GLY A 231 -37.88 -23.61 24.92
C GLY A 231 -38.94 -22.67 25.49
N ASN A 232 -39.37 -22.92 26.73
CA ASN A 232 -40.39 -22.11 27.39
C ASN A 232 -39.74 -20.84 27.98
N VAL A 233 -39.83 -19.73 27.23
CA VAL A 233 -39.28 -18.42 27.63
C VAL A 233 -39.78 -17.96 29.00
N ARG A 234 -41.04 -18.27 29.36
CA ARG A 234 -41.57 -17.93 30.68
C ARG A 234 -40.83 -18.69 31.78
N GLU A 235 -40.61 -19.98 31.59
CA GLU A 235 -39.84 -20.78 32.55
C GLU A 235 -38.40 -20.29 32.65
N ASN A 236 -37.79 -19.91 31.52
CA ASN A 236 -36.41 -19.39 31.50
C ASN A 236 -36.27 -18.03 32.21
N ILE A 237 -37.24 -17.13 32.05
CA ILE A 237 -37.32 -15.87 32.82
C ILE A 237 -37.50 -16.18 34.30
N GLY A 238 -38.41 -17.10 34.63
CA GLY A 238 -38.63 -17.57 36.00
C GLY A 238 -37.36 -18.13 36.61
N GLN A 239 -36.64 -18.97 35.87
CA GLN A 239 -35.39 -19.60 36.27
C GLN A 239 -34.36 -18.55 36.62
N SER A 240 -34.12 -17.64 35.69
CA SER A 240 -33.10 -16.60 35.83
C SER A 240 -33.43 -15.68 37.01
N ARG A 241 -34.71 -15.30 37.16
CA ARG A 241 -35.18 -14.52 38.30
C ARG A 241 -34.98 -15.24 39.63
N ILE A 242 -35.33 -16.52 39.72
CA ILE A 242 -35.15 -17.31 40.93
C ILE A 242 -33.67 -17.40 41.26
N GLU A 243 -32.85 -17.87 40.32
CA GLU A 243 -31.42 -18.10 40.54
C GLU A 243 -30.70 -16.83 40.97
N GLU A 244 -30.99 -15.70 40.35
CA GLU A 244 -30.40 -14.42 40.71
C GLU A 244 -30.90 -13.87 42.05
N MET A 245 -32.22 -13.86 42.27
CA MET A 245 -32.81 -13.24 43.46
C MET A 245 -32.57 -14.04 44.74
N VAL A 246 -32.51 -15.37 44.64
CA VAL A 246 -32.23 -16.24 45.78
C VAL A 246 -30.77 -16.69 45.86
N GLY A 247 -29.94 -16.40 44.87
CA GLY A 247 -28.50 -16.70 44.89
C GLY A 247 -28.17 -18.18 44.65
N LEU A 248 -28.87 -18.83 43.72
CA LEU A 248 -28.50 -20.17 43.25
C LEU A 248 -27.48 -20.09 42.10
N VAL A 249 -26.83 -21.21 41.81
CA VAL A 249 -25.93 -21.34 40.67
C VAL A 249 -26.74 -21.21 39.37
N PRO A 250 -26.35 -20.34 38.40
CA PRO A 250 -27.07 -20.19 37.15
C PRO A 250 -27.21 -21.50 36.36
N GLY A 251 -28.38 -21.75 35.78
CA GLY A 251 -28.66 -22.96 34.99
C GLY A 251 -29.05 -24.21 35.81
N THR A 252 -29.20 -24.11 37.13
CA THR A 252 -29.46 -25.26 38.00
C THR A 252 -30.93 -25.49 38.35
N PHE A 253 -31.76 -24.45 38.32
CA PHE A 253 -33.21 -24.51 38.62
C PHE A 253 -34.01 -24.65 37.31
N THR A 254 -34.02 -25.83 36.72
CA THR A 254 -34.68 -26.10 35.41
C THR A 254 -36.00 -26.86 35.56
N ALA A 255 -36.91 -26.70 34.60
CA ALA A 255 -38.28 -27.25 34.65
C ALA A 255 -38.34 -28.79 34.63
N ASP A 256 -37.33 -29.44 34.05
CA ASP A 256 -37.20 -30.89 33.93
C ASP A 256 -36.61 -31.56 35.19
N LYS A 257 -36.12 -30.77 36.15
CA LYS A 257 -35.51 -31.27 37.38
C LYS A 257 -36.51 -31.30 38.54
N ASP A 258 -36.40 -32.33 39.37
CA ASP A 258 -37.03 -32.34 40.69
C ASP A 258 -36.20 -31.54 41.71
N LEU A 259 -36.79 -31.23 42.87
CA LEU A 259 -36.09 -30.49 43.93
C LEU A 259 -34.81 -31.19 44.38
N ARG A 260 -34.78 -32.53 44.38
CA ARG A 260 -33.59 -33.31 44.73
C ARG A 260 -32.43 -33.00 43.78
N SER A 261 -32.70 -32.96 42.48
CA SER A 261 -31.70 -32.65 41.44
C SER A 261 -31.22 -31.20 41.53
N ILE A 262 -32.12 -30.26 41.83
CA ILE A 262 -31.78 -28.84 42.04
C ILE A 262 -30.90 -28.65 43.28
N ILE A 263 -31.26 -29.29 44.40
CA ILE A 263 -30.44 -29.28 45.63
C ILE A 263 -29.08 -29.93 45.38
N ASN A 264 -29.03 -31.03 44.63
CA ASN A 264 -27.77 -31.68 44.31
C ASN A 264 -26.84 -30.78 43.47
N ALA A 265 -27.39 -30.01 42.53
CA ALA A 265 -26.63 -29.08 41.70
C ALA A 265 -26.11 -27.85 42.47
N ASN A 266 -26.76 -27.48 43.59
CA ASN A 266 -26.38 -26.33 44.40
C ASN A 266 -25.69 -26.71 45.72
N THR A 267 -25.74 -27.96 46.16
CA THR A 267 -25.54 -28.41 47.56
C THR A 267 -26.71 -28.04 48.49
N ILE A 268 -26.87 -28.79 49.60
CA ILE A 268 -27.89 -28.51 50.63
C ILE A 268 -27.67 -27.12 51.24
N GLN A 269 -26.41 -26.72 51.46
CA GLN A 269 -26.07 -25.46 52.12
C GLN A 269 -26.47 -24.25 51.28
N VAL A 270 -26.05 -24.19 50.01
CA VAL A 270 -26.42 -23.08 49.11
C VAL A 270 -27.92 -23.05 48.92
N PHE A 271 -28.57 -24.20 48.71
CA PHE A 271 -30.03 -24.24 48.56
C PHE A 271 -30.75 -23.78 49.84
N ALA A 272 -30.32 -24.23 51.01
CA ALA A 272 -30.91 -23.84 52.28
C ALA A 272 -30.72 -22.34 52.57
N VAL A 273 -29.55 -21.78 52.26
CA VAL A 273 -29.28 -20.34 52.38
C VAL A 273 -30.15 -19.55 51.39
N ALA A 274 -30.20 -19.98 50.13
CA ALA A 274 -30.99 -19.34 49.08
C ALA A 274 -32.47 -19.26 49.46
N PHE A 275 -33.03 -20.37 49.95
CA PHE A 275 -34.41 -20.42 50.40
C PHE A 275 -34.62 -20.07 51.88
N ARG A 276 -33.58 -19.52 52.54
CA ARG A 276 -33.59 -19.05 53.93
C ARG A 276 -34.18 -20.09 54.90
N VAL A 277 -33.86 -21.36 54.68
CA VAL A 277 -34.27 -22.48 55.54
C VAL A 277 -33.52 -22.39 56.86
N GLU A 278 -34.25 -22.50 57.97
CA GLU A 278 -33.68 -22.42 59.31
C GLU A 278 -32.59 -23.47 59.53
N GLU A 279 -31.48 -23.05 60.14
CA GLU A 279 -30.28 -23.88 60.33
C GLU A 279 -30.57 -25.18 61.08
N SER A 280 -31.53 -25.20 62.00
CA SER A 280 -31.98 -26.41 62.69
C SER A 280 -32.47 -27.51 61.75
N ASN A 281 -32.95 -27.16 60.55
CA ASN A 281 -33.44 -28.10 59.56
C ASN A 281 -32.36 -28.70 58.66
N TRP A 282 -31.15 -28.14 58.62
CA TRP A 282 -30.09 -28.58 57.71
C TRP A 282 -28.69 -28.77 58.32
N SER A 283 -28.35 -28.11 59.43
CA SER A 283 -27.03 -28.22 60.09
C SER A 283 -26.68 -29.63 60.55
N ASN A 284 -27.67 -30.41 60.97
CA ASN A 284 -27.45 -31.81 61.36
C ASN A 284 -27.18 -32.75 60.16
N LEU A 285 -27.43 -32.27 58.94
CA LEU A 285 -27.27 -33.04 57.70
C LEU A 285 -25.92 -32.76 57.02
N THR A 286 -25.33 -31.59 57.23
CA THR A 286 -24.00 -31.23 56.68
C THR A 286 -22.86 -31.98 57.37
N ASN A 287 -23.04 -32.39 58.63
CA ASN A 287 -22.10 -33.27 59.33
C ASN A 287 -22.04 -34.71 58.75
N LEU A 288 -22.99 -35.10 57.88
CA LEU A 288 -23.02 -36.41 57.22
C LEU A 288 -22.38 -36.41 55.83
N SER A 289 -22.22 -35.23 55.21
CA SER A 289 -21.42 -35.03 54.00
C SER A 289 -19.99 -34.70 54.43
N ASN A 290 -19.03 -35.60 54.21
CA ASN A 290 -17.61 -35.39 54.52
C ASN A 290 -17.01 -34.27 53.64
N GLU A 291 -17.39 -33.02 53.86
CA GLU A 291 -16.91 -31.84 53.15
C GLU A 291 -15.86 -31.09 53.96
N SER A 292 -14.71 -31.74 54.21
CA SER A 292 -13.56 -31.11 54.88
C SER A 292 -12.82 -30.08 54.01
N ASN A 293 -13.29 -29.79 52.79
CA ASN A 293 -12.64 -28.87 51.84
C ASN A 293 -13.38 -27.53 51.63
N LEU A 294 -14.56 -27.32 52.23
CA LEU A 294 -15.30 -26.05 52.09
C LEU A 294 -15.01 -25.03 53.20
N SER A 295 -14.16 -25.37 54.18
CA SER A 295 -13.73 -24.43 55.24
C SER A 295 -12.94 -23.22 54.71
N ASN A 296 -12.58 -23.20 53.42
CA ASN A 296 -11.96 -22.06 52.73
C ASN A 296 -12.97 -21.15 52.01
N LEU A 297 -14.27 -21.48 51.98
CA LEU A 297 -15.32 -20.50 51.72
C LEU A 297 -15.57 -19.74 53.02
N SER A 298 -14.61 -18.88 53.38
CA SER A 298 -14.80 -17.90 54.45
C SER A 298 -16.09 -17.13 54.18
N TYR A 299 -17.07 -17.34 55.08
CA TYR A 299 -18.35 -16.65 55.21
C TYR A 299 -18.39 -15.30 54.47
N LEU A 300 -19.07 -15.26 53.32
CA LEU A 300 -19.70 -14.02 52.86
C LEU A 300 -20.78 -13.67 53.89
N PRO A 301 -20.84 -12.44 54.44
CA PRO A 301 -21.81 -12.06 55.47
C PRO A 301 -23.21 -11.88 54.86
N ILE A 302 -23.86 -12.99 54.46
CA ILE A 302 -25.23 -12.98 53.91
C ILE A 302 -26.27 -12.75 55.03
N ALA A 303 -25.89 -12.94 56.30
CA ALA A 303 -26.81 -12.84 57.42
C ALA A 303 -27.02 -11.42 58.00
N GLN A 304 -26.35 -10.37 57.51
CA GLN A 304 -26.48 -9.00 58.07
C GLN A 304 -27.02 -7.92 57.12
N ALA A 305 -27.29 -8.23 55.84
CA ALA A 305 -27.76 -7.23 54.88
C ALA A 305 -29.25 -7.40 54.57
N ALA A 306 -30.12 -6.87 55.45
CA ALA A 306 -31.52 -6.64 55.07
C ALA A 306 -31.70 -5.38 54.20
N ASP A 307 -30.71 -4.47 54.16
CA ASP A 307 -30.85 -3.12 53.60
C ASP A 307 -29.72 -2.70 52.60
N GLN A 308 -28.92 -3.63 52.05
CA GLN A 308 -27.87 -3.30 51.07
C GLN A 308 -27.97 -4.20 49.83
N PRO A 309 -27.80 -3.65 48.60
CA PRO A 309 -27.75 -4.45 47.37
C PRO A 309 -26.54 -5.39 47.39
N LEU A 310 -26.74 -6.62 46.89
CA LEU A 310 -25.71 -7.64 46.80
C LEU A 310 -24.55 -7.18 45.88
N PRO A 311 -23.29 -7.53 46.19
CA PRO A 311 -22.17 -7.26 45.30
C PRO A 311 -22.30 -8.08 44.00
N THR A 312 -22.08 -7.42 42.86
CA THR A 312 -22.34 -7.92 41.50
C THR A 312 -21.35 -8.98 40.98
N GLU A 313 -20.24 -9.25 41.68
CA GLU A 313 -19.26 -10.24 41.23
C GLU A 313 -18.76 -11.13 42.38
N VAL A 314 -19.15 -12.41 42.35
CA VAL A 314 -18.59 -13.46 43.21
C VAL A 314 -17.56 -14.26 42.40
N PRO A 315 -16.31 -14.43 42.87
CA PRO A 315 -15.30 -15.20 42.15
C PRO A 315 -15.71 -16.67 41.98
N ARG A 316 -15.86 -17.11 40.73
CA ARG A 316 -16.17 -18.50 40.36
C ARG A 316 -14.90 -19.36 40.42
N GLN A 317 -14.79 -20.25 41.41
CA GLN A 317 -13.88 -21.40 41.32
C GLN A 317 -14.69 -22.66 40.94
N THR A 318 -14.17 -23.39 39.95
CA THR A 318 -14.77 -24.55 39.29
C THR A 318 -14.94 -25.72 40.26
N ILE A 319 -16.18 -26.03 40.61
CA ILE A 319 -16.58 -27.21 41.40
C ILE A 319 -17.02 -28.29 40.40
N ASP A 320 -16.09 -29.06 39.84
CA ASP A 320 -16.42 -30.05 38.79
C ASP A 320 -15.73 -31.41 38.91
N GLN A 321 -15.34 -31.82 40.13
CA GLN A 321 -14.85 -33.18 40.37
C GLN A 321 -15.67 -33.89 41.46
N GLY A 322 -16.78 -34.50 41.04
CA GLY A 322 -17.58 -35.40 41.87
C GLY A 322 -16.89 -36.74 42.10
N LEU A 323 -16.72 -37.11 43.37
CA LEU A 323 -16.38 -38.47 43.80
C LEU A 323 -17.68 -39.31 43.92
N PRO A 324 -17.79 -40.49 43.28
CA PRO A 324 -18.98 -41.33 43.39
C PRO A 324 -18.89 -42.24 44.62
N GLY A 325 -19.89 -42.15 45.53
CA GLY A 325 -20.05 -43.18 46.57
C GLY A 325 -20.91 -42.86 47.81
N VAL A 326 -22.24 -42.95 47.69
CA VAL A 326 -23.17 -43.51 48.71
C VAL A 326 -23.42 -42.78 50.06
N LYS A 327 -23.40 -41.44 50.17
CA LYS A 327 -24.01 -40.76 51.37
C LYS A 327 -24.90 -39.53 51.11
N GLN A 328 -24.80 -38.88 49.95
CA GLN A 328 -25.58 -37.67 49.65
C GLN A 328 -27.09 -37.93 49.47
N THR A 329 -27.47 -39.08 48.90
CA THR A 329 -28.89 -39.37 48.59
C THR A 329 -29.78 -39.51 49.83
N THR A 330 -29.21 -39.96 50.96
CA THR A 330 -29.93 -40.05 52.25
C THR A 330 -30.03 -38.69 52.94
N ALA A 331 -28.99 -37.85 52.85
CA ALA A 331 -29.00 -36.51 53.43
C ALA A 331 -30.01 -35.60 52.71
N ILE A 332 -30.02 -35.59 51.37
CA ILE A 332 -31.00 -34.81 50.59
C ILE A 332 -32.42 -35.32 50.84
N GLY A 333 -32.62 -36.63 50.98
CA GLY A 333 -33.93 -37.19 51.34
C GLY A 333 -34.46 -36.67 52.68
N ARG A 334 -33.63 -36.71 53.73
CA ARG A 334 -34.00 -36.18 55.05
C ARG A 334 -34.22 -34.67 55.03
N PHE A 335 -33.39 -33.93 54.28
CA PHE A 335 -33.56 -32.50 54.12
C PHE A 335 -34.92 -32.18 53.49
N LEU A 336 -35.29 -32.86 52.41
CA LEU A 336 -36.59 -32.70 51.76
C LEU A 336 -37.76 -33.06 52.68
N ASP A 337 -37.62 -34.08 53.55
CA ASP A 337 -38.66 -34.42 54.51
C ASP A 337 -38.82 -33.36 55.62
N ASN A 338 -37.72 -32.73 56.06
CA ASN A 338 -37.78 -31.59 56.99
C ASN A 338 -38.53 -30.40 56.38
N LEU A 339 -38.34 -30.14 55.07
CA LEU A 339 -39.02 -29.05 54.36
C LEU A 339 -40.55 -29.22 54.29
N LYS A 340 -41.09 -30.44 54.46
CA LYS A 340 -42.54 -30.70 54.51
C LYS A 340 -43.18 -30.28 55.84
N SER A 341 -42.38 -30.10 56.89
CA SER A 341 -42.83 -29.67 58.22
C SER A 341 -42.13 -28.37 58.65
N PRO A 342 -42.32 -27.27 57.90
CA PRO A 342 -41.58 -26.03 58.12
C PRO A 342 -41.88 -25.38 59.46
N THR A 343 -40.86 -24.79 60.07
CA THR A 343 -41.01 -23.98 61.29
C THR A 343 -41.80 -22.69 60.98
N ALA A 344 -42.25 -21.98 62.02
CA ALA A 344 -42.88 -20.68 61.83
C ALA A 344 -41.92 -19.68 61.14
N LYS A 345 -40.62 -19.81 61.38
CA LYS A 345 -39.57 -18.98 60.78
C LYS A 345 -39.37 -19.33 59.30
N ASP A 346 -39.32 -20.62 58.93
CA ASP A 346 -39.27 -21.03 57.53
C ASP A 346 -40.46 -20.47 56.74
N LYS A 347 -41.68 -20.56 57.29
CA LYS A 347 -42.88 -20.01 56.65
C LYS A 347 -42.77 -18.50 56.41
N ALA A 348 -42.29 -17.74 57.39
CA ALA A 348 -42.08 -16.30 57.25
C ALA A 348 -40.99 -15.98 56.20
N ASN A 349 -39.91 -16.75 56.20
CA ASN A 349 -38.82 -16.61 55.23
C ASN A 349 -39.30 -16.90 53.80
N TRP A 350 -40.10 -17.96 53.60
CA TRP A 350 -40.66 -18.30 52.29
C TRP A 350 -41.69 -17.29 51.81
N GLN A 351 -42.47 -16.68 52.71
CA GLN A 351 -43.32 -15.54 52.37
C GLN A 351 -42.49 -14.32 51.92
N SER A 352 -41.34 -14.06 52.56
CA SER A 352 -40.43 -13.00 52.10
C SER A 352 -39.84 -13.30 50.72
N ILE A 353 -39.60 -14.58 50.39
CA ILE A 353 -39.17 -14.99 49.04
C ILE A 353 -40.32 -14.84 48.03
N ASP A 354 -41.55 -15.20 48.41
CA ASP A 354 -42.73 -14.97 47.57
C ASP A 354 -42.90 -13.47 47.26
N ASP A 355 -42.74 -12.61 48.26
CA ASP A 355 -42.80 -11.15 48.11
C ASP A 355 -41.64 -10.64 47.22
N LEU A 356 -40.42 -11.19 47.36
CA LEU A 356 -39.24 -10.87 46.54
C LEU A 356 -39.44 -11.26 45.06
N LEU A 357 -39.99 -12.44 44.82
CA LEU A 357 -40.29 -12.98 43.48
C LEU A 357 -41.66 -12.52 42.95
N ARG A 358 -42.41 -11.75 43.74
CA ARG A 358 -43.74 -11.19 43.44
C ARG A 358 -44.80 -12.25 43.10
N VAL A 359 -44.68 -13.46 43.63
CA VAL A 359 -45.68 -14.52 43.50
C VAL A 359 -46.65 -14.53 44.68
N ASP A 360 -47.78 -15.26 44.57
CA ASP A 360 -48.75 -15.36 45.67
C ASP A 360 -48.10 -15.95 46.93
N ARG A 361 -48.37 -15.36 48.10
CA ARG A 361 -47.86 -15.86 49.38
C ARG A 361 -48.26 -17.32 49.60
N GLY A 362 -47.28 -18.13 50.00
CA GLY A 362 -47.39 -19.58 50.16
C GLY A 362 -46.95 -20.36 48.91
N THR A 363 -46.57 -19.71 47.80
CA THR A 363 -46.12 -20.42 46.59
C THR A 363 -44.79 -21.13 46.82
N THR A 364 -43.82 -20.47 47.44
CA THR A 364 -42.52 -21.07 47.81
C THR A 364 -42.71 -22.19 48.83
N GLN A 365 -43.65 -22.04 49.77
CA GLN A 365 -44.00 -23.12 50.71
C GLN A 365 -44.53 -24.36 49.98
N LYS A 366 -45.42 -24.19 48.99
CA LYS A 366 -45.95 -25.28 48.18
C LYS A 366 -44.85 -25.99 47.39
N LEU A 367 -43.88 -25.24 46.86
CA LEU A 367 -42.71 -25.82 46.20
C LEU A 367 -41.92 -26.69 47.19
N MET A 368 -41.57 -26.15 48.36
CA MET A 368 -40.78 -26.88 49.38
C MET A 368 -41.49 -28.12 49.92
N ALA A 369 -42.82 -28.08 50.01
CA ALA A 369 -43.66 -29.21 50.37
C ALA A 369 -43.86 -30.22 49.22
N GLN A 370 -43.33 -29.94 48.02
CA GLN A 370 -43.53 -30.71 46.78
C GLN A 370 -45.00 -30.81 46.35
N GLU A 371 -45.83 -29.83 46.72
CA GLU A 371 -47.23 -29.70 46.28
C GLU A 371 -47.37 -29.10 44.88
N ILE A 372 -46.34 -28.36 44.43
CA ILE A 372 -46.18 -27.89 43.05
C ILE A 372 -44.81 -28.30 42.53
N SER A 373 -44.70 -28.55 41.23
CA SER A 373 -43.43 -28.90 40.60
C SER A 373 -42.51 -27.68 40.43
N PRO A 374 -41.19 -27.86 40.22
CA PRO A 374 -40.31 -26.77 39.82
C PRO A 374 -40.78 -26.06 38.54
N SER A 375 -41.29 -26.79 37.54
CA SER A 375 -41.91 -26.18 36.34
C SER A 375 -43.10 -25.28 36.68
N ASP A 376 -44.03 -25.71 37.54
CA ASP A 376 -45.16 -24.87 37.97
C ASP A 376 -44.69 -23.59 38.69
N TYR A 377 -43.64 -23.72 39.50
CA TYR A 377 -43.04 -22.60 40.22
C TYR A 377 -42.34 -21.62 39.27
N LEU A 378 -41.53 -22.13 38.33
CA LEU A 378 -40.90 -21.35 37.26
C LEU A 378 -41.93 -20.58 36.44
N ASN A 379 -43.02 -21.24 36.05
CA ASN A 379 -44.10 -20.62 35.30
C ASN A 379 -44.80 -19.51 36.10
N LYS A 380 -45.04 -19.71 37.40
CA LYS A 380 -45.61 -18.68 38.27
C LYS A 380 -44.67 -17.48 38.39
N VAL A 381 -43.39 -17.69 38.71
CA VAL A 381 -42.41 -16.59 38.84
C VAL A 381 -42.21 -15.89 37.49
N GLY A 382 -42.06 -16.63 36.40
CA GLY A 382 -41.91 -16.09 35.06
C GLY A 382 -43.11 -15.26 34.62
N ARG A 383 -44.34 -15.76 34.86
CA ARG A 383 -45.57 -15.02 34.58
C ARG A 383 -45.62 -13.72 35.38
N GLU A 384 -45.36 -13.76 36.68
CA GLU A 384 -45.41 -12.56 37.52
C GLU A 384 -44.29 -11.57 37.15
N THR A 385 -43.12 -12.06 36.76
CA THR A 385 -42.03 -11.22 36.24
C THR A 385 -42.46 -10.52 34.95
N ILE A 386 -42.98 -11.25 33.96
CA ILE A 386 -43.46 -10.67 32.68
C ILE A 386 -44.65 -9.72 32.91
N VAL A 387 -45.67 -10.14 33.65
CA VAL A 387 -46.92 -9.37 33.81
C VAL A 387 -46.72 -8.16 34.71
N LYS A 388 -46.02 -8.29 35.84
CA LYS A 388 -45.87 -7.19 36.80
C LYS A 388 -44.66 -6.29 36.53
N GLN A 389 -43.62 -6.77 35.87
CA GLN A 389 -42.51 -5.91 35.46
C GLN A 389 -42.74 -5.36 34.05
N LEU A 390 -42.93 -6.20 33.03
CA LEU A 390 -43.05 -5.70 31.66
C LEU A 390 -44.45 -5.19 31.30
N GLY A 391 -45.50 -5.70 31.96
CA GLY A 391 -46.89 -5.27 31.74
C GLY A 391 -47.35 -4.08 32.58
N ASN A 392 -46.52 -3.57 33.49
CA ASN A 392 -46.87 -2.42 34.33
C ASN A 392 -46.56 -1.12 33.57
N PRO A 393 -47.56 -0.25 33.32
CA PRO A 393 -47.34 1.04 32.67
C PRO A 393 -46.27 1.88 33.37
N GLY A 394 -46.15 1.81 34.69
CA GLY A 394 -45.11 2.53 35.44
C GLY A 394 -43.68 2.03 35.15
N VAL A 395 -43.51 0.73 34.87
CA VAL A 395 -42.20 0.19 34.48
C VAL A 395 -41.90 0.51 33.02
N LEU A 396 -42.90 0.47 32.14
CA LEU A 396 -42.74 0.93 30.76
C LEU A 396 -42.46 2.44 30.68
N ASN A 397 -43.03 3.24 31.59
CA ASN A 397 -42.72 4.66 31.74
C ASN A 397 -41.28 4.85 32.25
N ASN A 398 -40.87 4.13 33.29
CA ASN A 398 -39.48 4.21 33.79
C ASN A 398 -38.48 3.73 32.73
N LEU A 399 -38.84 2.74 31.91
CA LEU A 399 -38.03 2.28 30.79
C LEU A 399 -37.97 3.34 29.69
N ALA A 400 -39.09 3.99 29.35
CA ALA A 400 -39.10 5.12 28.43
C ALA A 400 -38.18 6.25 28.92
N GLU A 401 -38.26 6.63 30.20
CA GLU A 401 -37.39 7.62 30.83
C GLU A 401 -35.92 7.20 30.81
N THR A 402 -35.62 5.93 31.10
CA THR A 402 -34.26 5.37 31.05
C THR A 402 -33.68 5.43 29.64
N MET A 403 -34.54 5.27 28.62
CA MET A 403 -34.18 5.38 27.21
C MET A 403 -34.19 6.82 26.68
N GLY A 404 -34.41 7.81 27.56
CA GLY A 404 -34.38 9.24 27.22
C GLY A 404 -35.68 9.80 26.64
N TYR A 405 -36.79 9.06 26.70
CA TYR A 405 -38.11 9.51 26.29
C TYR A 405 -38.92 10.01 27.49
N GLU A 406 -39.57 11.17 27.35
CA GLU A 406 -40.58 11.59 28.32
C GLU A 406 -41.84 10.73 28.11
N PRO A 407 -42.36 9.98 29.12
CA PRO A 407 -43.43 9.00 28.93
C PRO A 407 -44.72 9.56 28.34
N THR A 408 -44.95 10.86 28.55
CA THR A 408 -46.13 11.59 28.06
C THR A 408 -45.93 12.24 26.69
N SER A 409 -44.72 12.24 26.13
CA SER A 409 -44.49 12.75 24.77
C SER A 409 -45.08 11.80 23.73
N ALA A 410 -45.27 12.28 22.49
CA ALA A 410 -45.77 11.44 21.41
C ALA A 410 -44.85 10.22 21.17
N GLU A 411 -43.54 10.44 21.25
CA GLU A 411 -42.49 9.43 21.14
C GLU A 411 -42.51 8.45 22.33
N GLY A 412 -42.66 8.96 23.57
CA GLY A 412 -42.77 8.11 24.76
C GLY A 412 -44.03 7.24 24.77
N VAL A 413 -45.18 7.80 24.38
CA VAL A 413 -46.44 7.04 24.23
C VAL A 413 -46.32 5.98 23.13
N GLN A 414 -45.66 6.30 22.01
CA GLN A 414 -45.40 5.35 20.94
C GLN A 414 -44.48 4.20 21.40
N PHE A 415 -43.39 4.51 22.13
CA PHE A 415 -42.52 3.52 22.77
C PHE A 415 -43.32 2.56 23.69
N ILE A 416 -44.13 3.09 24.59
CA ILE A 416 -44.93 2.31 25.55
C ILE A 416 -45.95 1.41 24.83
N ASN A 417 -46.60 1.92 23.77
CA ASN A 417 -47.57 1.15 22.99
C ASN A 417 -46.91 0.00 22.23
N ASN A 418 -45.75 0.25 21.63
CA ASN A 418 -44.98 -0.79 20.98
C ASN A 418 -44.52 -1.83 22.04
N ALA A 419 -44.26 -1.41 23.30
CA ALA A 419 -43.66 -2.27 24.35
C ALA A 419 -44.70 -3.23 24.88
N SER A 420 -45.90 -2.69 25.04
CA SER A 420 -47.12 -3.46 25.22
C SER A 420 -47.40 -4.40 24.04
N GLY A 421 -47.04 -4.01 22.82
CA GLY A 421 -47.08 -4.87 21.62
C GLY A 421 -46.12 -6.05 21.71
N LEU A 422 -44.87 -5.81 22.11
CA LEU A 422 -43.85 -6.84 22.32
C LEU A 422 -44.23 -7.80 23.48
N VAL A 423 -44.75 -7.26 24.58
CA VAL A 423 -45.27 -8.08 25.69
C VAL A 423 -46.43 -8.96 25.22
N ARG A 424 -47.36 -8.43 24.41
CA ARG A 424 -48.43 -9.23 23.80
C ARG A 424 -47.91 -10.27 22.81
N PHE A 425 -46.87 -9.95 22.04
CA PHE A 425 -46.19 -10.90 21.17
C PHE A 425 -45.61 -12.07 21.98
N TYR A 426 -44.93 -11.81 23.10
CA TYR A 426 -44.44 -12.85 24.00
C TYR A 426 -45.57 -13.65 24.67
N GLN A 427 -46.66 -13.00 25.06
CA GLN A 427 -47.84 -13.70 25.58
C GLN A 427 -48.47 -14.63 24.53
N ASN A 428 -48.42 -14.24 23.25
CA ASN A 428 -48.90 -15.07 22.15
C ASN A 428 -47.92 -16.19 21.77
N PHE A 429 -46.61 -15.98 21.94
CA PHE A 429 -45.57 -17.01 21.77
C PHE A 429 -45.80 -18.20 22.72
N ASP A 430 -46.11 -17.88 23.97
CA ASP A 430 -46.40 -18.87 25.01
C ASP A 430 -47.64 -19.73 24.69
N ASN A 431 -48.64 -19.15 24.01
CA ASN A 431 -49.83 -19.89 23.58
C ASN A 431 -49.57 -20.83 22.37
N LYS A 432 -48.35 -20.83 21.79
CA LYS A 432 -48.00 -21.58 20.57
C LYS A 432 -46.84 -22.57 20.75
N ASP A 433 -46.54 -23.00 21.97
CA ASP A 433 -45.46 -23.94 22.30
C ASP A 433 -44.09 -23.55 21.69
N GLY A 434 -43.83 -22.24 21.58
CA GLY A 434 -42.55 -21.71 21.12
C GLY A 434 -42.24 -21.84 19.63
N LYS A 435 -43.22 -22.17 18.79
CA LYS A 435 -43.05 -22.26 17.32
C LYS A 435 -43.64 -21.05 16.63
N LEU A 436 -42.78 -20.10 16.26
CA LEU A 436 -43.14 -18.99 15.37
C LEU A 436 -42.76 -19.29 13.92
N SER A 437 -43.59 -18.84 12.99
CA SER A 437 -43.23 -18.75 11.58
C SER A 437 -42.19 -17.65 11.35
N ALA A 438 -41.48 -17.71 10.22
CA ALA A 438 -40.53 -16.66 9.82
C ALA A 438 -41.20 -15.26 9.75
N GLN A 439 -42.47 -15.20 9.32
CA GLN A 439 -43.21 -13.94 9.28
C GLN A 439 -43.50 -13.38 10.69
N GLU A 440 -43.84 -14.24 11.65
CA GLU A 440 -44.06 -13.79 13.02
C GLU A 440 -42.75 -13.36 13.70
N TRP A 441 -41.62 -13.98 13.37
CA TRP A 441 -40.30 -13.48 13.76
C TRP A 441 -40.01 -12.10 13.14
N ILE A 442 -40.36 -11.89 11.87
CA ILE A 442 -40.25 -10.59 11.19
C ILE A 442 -41.16 -9.56 11.87
N ASP A 443 -42.39 -9.93 12.23
CA ASP A 443 -43.33 -9.03 12.89
C ASP A 443 -42.90 -8.69 14.32
N GLY A 444 -42.37 -9.67 15.05
CA GLY A 444 -41.75 -9.48 16.36
C GLY A 444 -40.51 -8.58 16.29
N TYR A 445 -39.64 -8.80 15.28
CA TYR A 445 -38.49 -7.95 14.99
C TYR A 445 -38.91 -6.52 14.64
N ASN A 446 -39.89 -6.34 13.75
CA ASN A 446 -40.38 -5.01 13.37
C ASN A 446 -40.97 -4.30 14.59
N THR A 447 -41.71 -5.02 15.44
CA THR A 447 -42.27 -4.48 16.69
C THR A 447 -41.16 -4.10 17.68
N ALA A 448 -40.12 -4.92 17.82
CA ALA A 448 -38.95 -4.64 18.66
C ALA A 448 -38.11 -3.47 18.12
N SER A 449 -37.88 -3.39 16.81
CA SER A 449 -37.12 -2.30 16.19
C SER A 449 -37.88 -0.97 16.28
N GLN A 450 -39.20 -1.00 16.07
CA GLN A 450 -40.08 0.13 16.35
C GLN A 450 -40.16 0.46 17.85
N LEU A 451 -39.92 -0.52 18.72
CA LEU A 451 -39.96 -0.34 20.16
C LEU A 451 -38.92 0.64 20.62
N PHE A 452 -37.67 0.29 20.37
CA PHE A 452 -36.58 0.97 21.02
C PHE A 452 -36.19 2.23 20.24
N SER A 453 -36.91 2.56 19.16
CA SER A 453 -36.41 3.38 18.04
C SER A 453 -35.01 2.95 17.58
N ILE A 454 -34.64 1.72 17.93
CA ILE A 454 -33.39 1.10 17.55
C ILE A 454 -33.70 0.54 16.18
N ASN A 455 -33.44 1.37 15.17
CA ASN A 455 -33.01 0.81 13.92
C ASN A 455 -31.70 0.06 14.26
N LEU A 456 -31.81 -1.27 14.44
CA LEU A 456 -30.67 -2.12 14.78
C LEU A 456 -29.58 -1.96 13.74
N ASP A 457 -29.97 -1.66 12.50
CA ASP A 457 -29.03 -1.32 11.46
C ASP A 457 -28.28 -0.03 11.83
N THR A 458 -28.97 1.06 12.16
CA THR A 458 -28.34 2.32 12.61
C THR A 458 -27.45 2.14 13.85
N MET A 459 -27.90 1.39 14.87
CA MET A 459 -27.06 1.13 16.06
C MET A 459 -25.83 0.29 15.73
N ALA A 460 -25.98 -0.75 14.91
CA ALA A 460 -24.86 -1.53 14.40
C ALA A 460 -24.02 -0.77 13.35
N GLY A 461 -24.42 0.46 12.97
CA GLY A 461 -23.79 1.24 11.91
C GLY A 461 -23.92 0.62 10.53
N THR A 462 -24.87 -0.30 10.35
CA THR A 462 -25.11 -1.01 9.10
C THR A 462 -26.12 -0.29 8.21
N LYS A 463 -26.18 -0.66 6.93
CA LYS A 463 -27.20 -0.18 5.99
C LYS A 463 -28.60 -0.53 6.46
N GLU A 464 -29.53 0.40 6.28
CA GLU A 464 -30.94 0.21 6.61
C GLU A 464 -31.52 -1.05 5.93
N GLY A 465 -32.18 -1.89 6.72
CA GLY A 465 -32.74 -3.16 6.30
C GLY A 465 -31.76 -4.34 6.31
N PHE A 466 -30.52 -4.17 6.77
CA PHE A 466 -29.53 -5.24 6.83
C PHE A 466 -30.00 -6.45 7.68
N PHE A 467 -30.39 -6.24 8.93
CA PHE A 467 -30.89 -7.31 9.80
C PHE A 467 -32.18 -7.93 9.27
N ARG A 468 -33.05 -7.13 8.64
CA ARG A 468 -34.25 -7.64 7.97
C ARG A 468 -33.88 -8.61 6.83
N HIS A 469 -32.90 -8.26 6.01
CA HIS A 469 -32.42 -9.13 4.93
C HIS A 469 -31.73 -10.38 5.48
N LEU A 470 -31.00 -10.27 6.59
CA LEU A 470 -30.39 -11.41 7.27
C LEU A 470 -31.43 -12.43 7.76
N ILE A 471 -32.51 -11.94 8.37
CA ILE A 471 -33.61 -12.78 8.87
C ILE A 471 -34.40 -13.39 7.70
N ALA A 472 -34.67 -12.60 6.65
CA ALA A 472 -35.46 -13.04 5.50
C ALA A 472 -34.71 -14.01 4.57
N ASN A 473 -33.38 -13.90 4.46
CA ASN A 473 -32.55 -14.65 3.51
C ASN A 473 -31.36 -15.32 4.21
N PRO A 474 -31.59 -16.35 5.04
CA PRO A 474 -30.52 -16.99 5.80
C PRO A 474 -29.44 -17.60 4.90
N SER A 475 -29.74 -18.04 3.67
CA SER A 475 -28.69 -18.52 2.76
C SER A 475 -27.69 -17.42 2.32
N GLN A 476 -28.06 -16.14 2.40
CA GLN A 476 -27.24 -15.01 1.97
C GLN A 476 -26.52 -14.28 3.13
N THR A 477 -26.75 -14.67 4.39
CA THR A 477 -26.19 -13.99 5.57
C THR A 477 -24.68 -13.80 5.51
N LYS A 478 -23.94 -14.86 5.17
CA LYS A 478 -22.48 -14.81 5.09
C LYS A 478 -22.01 -13.72 4.13
N LYS A 479 -22.64 -13.65 2.96
CA LYS A 479 -22.34 -12.66 1.93
C LYS A 479 -22.71 -11.25 2.40
N LEU A 480 -23.95 -11.05 2.85
CA LEU A 480 -24.45 -9.75 3.28
C LEU A 480 -23.59 -9.15 4.41
N VAL A 481 -23.17 -9.96 5.38
CA VAL A 481 -22.31 -9.43 6.46
C VAL A 481 -20.89 -9.19 6.02
N LEU A 482 -20.32 -10.02 5.14
CA LEU A 482 -19.00 -9.73 4.58
C LEU A 482 -19.03 -8.41 3.79
N GLU A 483 -20.04 -8.19 2.94
CA GLU A 483 -20.22 -6.92 2.23
C GLU A 483 -20.32 -5.74 3.19
N GLU A 484 -21.05 -5.92 4.29
CA GLU A 484 -21.30 -4.87 5.27
C GLU A 484 -20.08 -4.58 6.16
N GLY A 485 -19.35 -5.61 6.58
CA GLY A 485 -18.12 -5.47 7.35
C GLY A 485 -17.00 -4.85 6.52
N VAL A 486 -16.86 -5.25 5.25
CA VAL A 486 -15.93 -4.64 4.30
C VAL A 486 -16.26 -3.17 4.08
N ARG A 487 -17.56 -2.83 3.97
CA ARG A 487 -18.02 -1.43 3.88
C ARG A 487 -17.64 -0.64 5.13
N GLN A 488 -17.98 -1.11 6.33
CA GLN A 488 -17.66 -0.39 7.56
C GLN A 488 -16.15 -0.17 7.72
N ILE A 489 -15.32 -1.19 7.46
CA ILE A 489 -13.86 -1.04 7.49
C ILE A 489 -13.40 0.02 6.49
N GLY A 490 -13.92 0.03 5.27
CA GLY A 490 -13.54 1.06 4.29
C GLY A 490 -13.99 2.47 4.69
N GLU A 491 -15.13 2.62 5.37
CA GLU A 491 -15.57 3.90 5.92
C GLU A 491 -14.65 4.37 7.05
N ASP A 492 -14.36 3.50 8.00
CA ASP A 492 -13.50 3.79 9.15
C ASP A 492 -12.06 4.13 8.72
N LEU A 493 -11.59 3.58 7.59
CA LEU A 493 -10.28 3.87 6.99
C LEU A 493 -10.27 5.08 6.05
N GLY A 494 -11.41 5.74 5.82
CA GLY A 494 -11.51 6.83 4.84
C GLY A 494 -11.33 6.37 3.39
N LEU A 495 -11.49 5.08 3.10
CA LEU A 495 -11.45 4.46 1.77
C LEU A 495 -12.82 4.58 1.07
N VAL A 496 -13.47 5.72 1.23
CA VAL A 496 -14.70 6.07 0.54
C VAL A 496 -14.41 7.20 -0.41
N ASN A 497 -14.72 7.00 -1.68
CA ASN A 497 -14.67 8.07 -2.65
C ASN A 497 -15.65 9.18 -2.21
N GLN A 498 -15.15 10.40 -1.98
CA GLN A 498 -15.98 11.47 -1.42
C GLN A 498 -17.08 11.95 -2.38
N GLU A 499 -16.85 11.83 -3.68
CA GLU A 499 -17.80 12.24 -4.73
C GLU A 499 -18.86 11.16 -4.98
N THR A 500 -18.44 9.91 -5.20
CA THR A 500 -19.37 8.82 -5.55
C THR A 500 -19.99 8.13 -4.32
N LYS A 501 -19.43 8.37 -3.13
CA LYS A 501 -19.73 7.63 -1.89
C LYS A 501 -19.47 6.12 -2.00
N GLU A 502 -18.75 5.69 -3.02
CA GLU A 502 -18.39 4.28 -3.19
C GLU A 502 -17.23 3.91 -2.28
N ASN A 503 -17.36 2.74 -1.65
CA ASN A 503 -16.35 2.18 -0.77
C ASN A 503 -15.38 1.30 -1.58
N TYR A 504 -14.10 1.69 -1.64
CA TYR A 504 -13.08 1.00 -2.44
C TYR A 504 -12.90 -0.47 -2.00
N LEU A 505 -13.02 -0.73 -0.69
CA LEU A 505 -12.95 -2.07 -0.13
C LEU A 505 -14.16 -2.92 -0.55
N SER A 506 -15.38 -2.35 -0.54
CA SER A 506 -16.58 -3.05 -1.02
C SER A 506 -16.49 -3.39 -2.51
N ILE A 507 -15.95 -2.48 -3.33
CA ILE A 507 -15.72 -2.76 -4.74
C ILE A 507 -14.71 -3.90 -4.91
N ALA A 508 -13.59 -3.87 -4.20
CA ALA A 508 -12.59 -4.93 -4.25
C ALA A 508 -13.17 -6.30 -3.81
N TYR A 509 -14.02 -6.32 -2.78
CA TYR A 509 -14.70 -7.54 -2.34
C TYR A 509 -15.69 -8.07 -3.39
N ASN A 510 -16.52 -7.20 -3.97
CA ASN A 510 -17.44 -7.59 -5.04
C ASN A 510 -16.69 -8.14 -6.26
N MET A 511 -15.52 -7.59 -6.56
CA MET A 511 -14.65 -8.10 -7.62
C MET A 511 -14.02 -9.46 -7.28
N PHE A 512 -13.70 -9.72 -6.01
CA PHE A 512 -13.24 -11.02 -5.54
C PHE A 512 -14.35 -12.08 -5.63
N GLU A 513 -15.57 -11.74 -5.24
CA GLU A 513 -16.75 -12.61 -5.43
C GLU A 513 -17.00 -12.89 -6.92
N ASP A 514 -16.92 -11.85 -7.77
CA ASP A 514 -16.98 -12.01 -9.23
C ASP A 514 -15.84 -12.92 -9.74
N TYR A 515 -14.66 -12.89 -9.13
CA TYR A 515 -13.53 -13.76 -9.48
C TYR A 515 -13.78 -15.23 -9.11
N GLN A 516 -14.39 -15.48 -7.95
CA GLN A 516 -14.78 -16.83 -7.53
C GLN A 516 -15.78 -17.46 -8.52
N VAL A 517 -16.66 -16.64 -9.11
CA VAL A 517 -17.71 -17.08 -10.04
C VAL A 517 -17.25 -17.08 -11.51
N ASN A 518 -16.48 -16.06 -11.92
CA ASN A 518 -15.98 -15.84 -13.28
C ASN A 518 -14.56 -15.22 -13.26
N PRO A 519 -13.52 -16.07 -13.14
CA PRO A 519 -12.13 -15.62 -12.99
C PRO A 519 -11.64 -14.72 -14.13
N ASP A 520 -12.05 -14.98 -15.38
CA ASP A 520 -11.54 -14.27 -16.54
C ASP A 520 -12.18 -12.89 -16.71
N GLY A 521 -13.49 -12.77 -16.47
CA GLY A 521 -14.18 -11.48 -16.44
C GLY A 521 -13.71 -10.59 -15.28
N ALA A 522 -13.45 -11.21 -14.12
CA ALA A 522 -12.95 -10.50 -12.96
C ALA A 522 -11.50 -10.06 -13.13
N LYS A 523 -10.59 -10.88 -13.71
CA LYS A 523 -9.20 -10.47 -14.00
C LYS A 523 -9.11 -9.21 -14.85
N ALA A 524 -9.94 -9.11 -15.89
CA ALA A 524 -9.96 -7.92 -16.75
C ALA A 524 -10.42 -6.67 -15.98
N LYS A 525 -11.47 -6.80 -15.17
CA LYS A 525 -11.97 -5.68 -14.33
C LYS A 525 -10.99 -5.32 -13.21
N LEU A 526 -10.40 -6.30 -12.51
CA LEU A 526 -9.40 -6.10 -11.44
C LEU A 526 -8.16 -5.41 -11.99
N GLY A 527 -7.71 -5.82 -13.18
CA GLY A 527 -6.60 -5.18 -13.87
C GLY A 527 -6.88 -3.70 -14.15
N LEU A 528 -8.05 -3.38 -14.69
CA LEU A 528 -8.44 -1.98 -14.95
C LEU A 528 -8.59 -1.16 -13.66
N TYR A 529 -9.29 -1.68 -12.65
CA TYR A 529 -9.58 -0.94 -11.43
C TYR A 529 -8.36 -0.73 -10.53
N ALA A 530 -7.51 -1.76 -10.37
CA ALA A 530 -6.24 -1.64 -9.65
C ALA A 530 -5.32 -0.63 -10.35
N LYS A 531 -5.29 -0.62 -11.69
CA LYS A 531 -4.53 0.36 -12.47
C LYS A 531 -5.07 1.78 -12.30
N SER A 532 -6.38 1.99 -12.37
CA SER A 532 -6.99 3.31 -12.20
C SER A 532 -6.75 3.89 -10.80
N ASN A 533 -6.92 3.09 -9.75
CA ASN A 533 -6.70 3.56 -8.37
C ASN A 533 -5.22 3.77 -8.06
N MET A 534 -4.34 2.89 -8.56
CA MET A 534 -2.89 3.10 -8.47
C MET A 534 -2.48 4.37 -9.24
N ALA A 535 -3.06 4.63 -10.41
CA ALA A 535 -2.82 5.83 -11.19
C ALA A 535 -3.26 7.10 -10.42
N ILE A 536 -4.46 7.12 -9.84
CA ILE A 536 -4.93 8.25 -9.01
C ILE A 536 -4.01 8.45 -7.80
N TYR A 537 -3.64 7.38 -7.10
CA TYR A 537 -2.73 7.45 -5.96
C TYR A 537 -1.34 7.98 -6.36
N LEU A 538 -0.78 7.48 -7.46
CA LEU A 538 0.51 7.93 -7.99
C LEU A 538 0.45 9.38 -8.44
N GLN A 539 -0.64 9.80 -9.09
CA GLN A 539 -0.90 11.19 -9.47
C GLN A 539 -0.92 12.10 -8.24
N GLN A 540 -1.66 11.71 -7.18
CA GLN A 540 -1.72 12.44 -5.93
C GLN A 540 -0.33 12.54 -5.27
N LYS A 541 0.42 11.43 -5.21
CA LYS A 541 1.76 11.41 -4.62
C LYS A 541 2.77 12.24 -5.39
N VAL A 542 2.75 12.19 -6.72
CA VAL A 542 3.56 13.07 -7.57
C VAL A 542 3.18 14.53 -7.33
N THR A 543 1.89 14.85 -7.30
CA THR A 543 1.39 16.19 -6.98
C THR A 543 1.91 16.67 -5.63
N ASP A 544 1.86 15.83 -4.60
CA ASP A 544 2.34 16.15 -3.25
C ASP A 544 3.88 16.34 -3.19
N LEU A 545 4.64 15.47 -3.86
CA LEU A 545 6.11 15.53 -3.91
C LEU A 545 6.64 16.75 -4.67
N THR A 546 5.82 17.29 -5.57
CA THR A 546 6.17 18.41 -6.43
C THR A 546 5.62 19.74 -5.91
N LYS A 547 4.96 19.77 -4.74
CA LYS A 547 4.49 21.04 -4.14
C LYS A 547 5.67 21.98 -3.84
N HIS A 548 5.52 23.24 -4.25
CA HIS A 548 6.36 24.34 -3.79
C HIS A 548 6.01 24.70 -2.34
N ASP A 549 6.85 25.53 -1.69
CA ASP A 549 6.66 26.00 -0.31
C ASP A 549 5.32 26.74 -0.08
N ASN A 550 4.66 27.20 -1.15
CA ASN A 550 3.33 27.83 -1.12
C ASN A 550 2.17 26.83 -1.23
N GLY A 551 2.44 25.52 -1.30
CA GLY A 551 1.45 24.44 -1.42
C GLY A 551 0.90 24.21 -2.83
N GLN A 552 1.32 24.98 -3.84
CA GLN A 552 0.92 24.76 -5.23
C GLN A 552 1.79 23.64 -5.83
N PRO A 553 1.20 22.64 -6.51
CA PRO A 553 1.97 21.61 -7.19
C PRO A 553 2.78 22.20 -8.33
N SER A 554 4.08 21.91 -8.37
CA SER A 554 4.95 22.31 -9.47
C SER A 554 4.66 21.48 -10.72
N VAL A 555 4.14 20.25 -10.61
CA VAL A 555 3.83 19.39 -11.75
C VAL A 555 2.43 18.79 -11.61
N SER A 556 1.62 18.96 -12.65
CA SER A 556 0.37 18.21 -12.83
C SER A 556 0.58 17.11 -13.87
N MET A 557 0.63 15.87 -13.41
CA MET A 557 0.77 14.69 -14.28
C MET A 557 -0.61 14.28 -14.82
N PRO A 558 -0.81 14.15 -16.14
CA PRO A 558 -2.04 13.62 -16.72
C PRO A 558 -2.36 12.21 -16.22
N ILE A 559 -3.64 11.85 -16.13
CA ILE A 559 -4.05 10.54 -15.62
C ILE A 559 -3.56 9.40 -16.51
N GLU A 560 -3.45 9.62 -17.81
CA GLU A 560 -2.93 8.66 -18.78
C GLU A 560 -1.48 8.30 -18.49
N ASP A 561 -0.66 9.27 -18.09
CA ASP A 561 0.74 9.05 -17.73
C ASP A 561 0.86 8.41 -16.34
N ALA A 562 -0.04 8.73 -15.41
CA ALA A 562 -0.15 8.04 -14.13
C ALA A 562 -0.51 6.55 -14.31
N MET A 563 -1.36 6.23 -15.28
CA MET A 563 -1.67 4.86 -15.67
C MET A 563 -0.47 4.17 -16.31
N ARG A 564 0.29 4.86 -17.18
CA ARG A 564 1.56 4.32 -17.72
C ARG A 564 2.56 4.02 -16.60
N LEU A 565 2.64 4.87 -15.59
CA LEU A 565 3.49 4.64 -14.42
C LEU A 565 3.00 3.45 -13.58
N ALA A 566 1.68 3.31 -13.39
CA ALA A 566 1.09 2.14 -12.74
C ALA A 566 1.36 0.84 -13.52
N ASP A 567 1.51 0.92 -14.85
CA ASP A 567 1.93 -0.17 -15.73
C ASP A 567 3.46 -0.42 -15.71
N GLY A 568 4.21 0.28 -14.85
CA GLY A 568 5.64 0.11 -14.69
C GLY A 568 6.49 0.90 -15.69
N ASN A 569 5.89 1.84 -16.45
CA ASN A 569 6.65 2.73 -17.32
C ASN A 569 7.36 3.81 -16.50
N MET A 570 8.57 3.47 -16.05
CA MET A 570 9.39 4.35 -15.22
C MET A 570 9.85 5.64 -15.92
N ARG A 571 9.69 5.75 -17.25
CA ARG A 571 10.03 6.98 -17.99
C ARG A 571 9.20 8.18 -17.54
N VAL A 572 7.97 7.93 -17.08
CA VAL A 572 7.07 8.96 -16.54
C VAL A 572 7.70 9.67 -15.34
N LEU A 573 8.44 8.96 -14.48
CA LEU A 573 9.15 9.60 -13.36
C LEU A 573 10.27 10.53 -13.84
N THR A 574 10.94 10.19 -14.94
CA THR A 574 11.93 11.08 -15.56
C THR A 574 11.26 12.34 -16.10
N TRP A 575 10.06 12.24 -16.68
CA TRP A 575 9.29 13.38 -17.17
C TRP A 575 8.86 14.29 -16.02
N VAL A 576 8.33 13.70 -14.95
CA VAL A 576 7.95 14.40 -13.72
C VAL A 576 9.15 15.07 -13.08
N ALA A 577 10.29 14.39 -12.95
CA ALA A 577 11.50 14.94 -12.35
C ALA A 577 12.09 16.08 -13.17
N ALA A 578 12.10 15.95 -14.50
CA ALA A 578 12.51 17.04 -15.39
C ALA A 578 11.56 18.24 -15.29
N ALA A 579 10.24 18.01 -15.30
CA ALA A 579 9.25 19.06 -15.13
C ALA A 579 9.36 19.75 -13.76
N ASP A 580 9.53 19.00 -12.67
CA ASP A 580 9.67 19.54 -11.30
C ASP A 580 10.97 20.33 -11.13
N LEU A 581 12.09 19.81 -11.65
CA LEU A 581 13.36 20.53 -11.64
C LEU A 581 13.22 21.87 -12.37
N VAL A 582 12.62 21.86 -13.57
CA VAL A 582 12.45 23.11 -14.31
C VAL A 582 11.39 24.00 -13.67
N ASN A 583 10.34 23.48 -13.05
CA ASN A 583 9.35 24.30 -12.34
C ASN A 583 9.87 24.91 -11.05
N LYS A 584 10.73 24.21 -10.31
CA LYS A 584 11.51 24.82 -9.22
C LYS A 584 12.40 25.95 -9.73
N ILE A 585 12.91 25.80 -10.94
CA ILE A 585 13.67 26.84 -11.62
C ILE A 585 12.74 27.91 -12.21
N ASN A 586 11.46 27.65 -12.46
CA ASN A 586 10.49 28.65 -12.90
C ASN A 586 9.95 29.49 -11.73
N TYR A 587 9.91 28.90 -10.54
CA TYR A 587 9.37 29.50 -9.34
C TYR A 587 10.46 30.25 -8.57
N ASP A 588 10.58 31.56 -8.81
CA ASP A 588 11.20 32.48 -7.84
C ASP A 588 10.08 33.12 -7.03
N LYS A 589 10.15 33.02 -5.69
CA LYS A 589 9.09 33.49 -4.78
C LYS A 589 8.80 34.98 -4.97
N ASP A 590 9.80 35.75 -5.37
CA ASP A 590 9.71 37.20 -5.49
C ASP A 590 9.38 37.67 -6.92
N ASN A 591 9.52 36.80 -7.94
CA ASN A 591 9.25 37.16 -9.33
C ASN A 591 8.90 35.93 -10.18
N PRO A 592 7.62 35.47 -10.19
CA PRO A 592 7.23 34.30 -10.97
C PRO A 592 7.46 34.56 -12.45
N LEU A 593 8.06 33.60 -13.15
CA LEU A 593 8.23 33.69 -14.60
C LEU A 593 6.88 33.87 -15.30
N PRO A 594 6.79 34.74 -16.33
CA PRO A 594 5.64 34.78 -17.22
C PRO A 594 5.40 33.40 -17.86
N ALA A 595 4.15 33.06 -18.16
CA ALA A 595 3.74 31.74 -18.62
C ALA A 595 4.53 31.27 -19.87
N GLU A 596 4.93 32.21 -20.72
CA GLU A 596 5.71 31.98 -21.94
C GLU A 596 7.18 31.57 -21.68
N PHE A 597 7.72 31.85 -20.48
CA PHE A 597 9.04 31.36 -20.02
C PHE A 597 8.93 30.11 -19.14
N GLN A 598 7.72 29.73 -18.73
CA GLN A 598 7.51 28.53 -17.94
C GLN A 598 7.66 27.30 -18.82
N THR A 599 8.43 26.35 -18.33
CA THR A 599 8.49 25.00 -18.90
C THR A 599 7.36 24.17 -18.31
N THR A 600 6.57 23.56 -19.17
CA THR A 600 5.44 22.72 -18.77
C THR A 600 5.84 21.25 -18.65
N TYR A 601 5.00 20.45 -18.00
CA TYR A 601 5.13 18.99 -18.04
C TYR A 601 5.09 18.45 -19.48
N ALA A 602 4.32 19.08 -20.38
CA ALA A 602 4.28 18.71 -21.79
C ALA A 602 5.63 18.95 -22.49
N ASP A 603 6.33 20.04 -22.18
CA ASP A 603 7.67 20.31 -22.71
C ASP A 603 8.68 19.27 -22.24
N ALA A 604 8.63 18.90 -20.95
CA ALA A 604 9.49 17.86 -20.38
C ALA A 604 9.16 16.47 -20.96
N LYS A 605 7.87 16.14 -21.12
CA LYS A 605 7.43 14.88 -21.74
C LYS A 605 7.92 14.79 -23.19
N ALA A 606 7.73 15.84 -24.00
CA ALA A 606 8.14 15.86 -25.39
C ALA A 606 9.63 15.48 -25.60
N MET A 607 10.51 15.86 -24.66
CA MET A 607 11.94 15.53 -24.68
C MET A 607 12.25 14.02 -24.72
N PHE A 608 11.38 13.23 -24.09
CA PHE A 608 11.60 11.80 -23.82
C PHE A 608 10.52 10.91 -24.42
N ASP A 609 9.41 11.49 -24.87
CA ASP A 609 8.33 10.75 -25.49
C ASP A 609 8.74 10.31 -26.91
N ASP A 610 8.38 9.08 -27.24
CA ASP A 610 8.52 8.52 -28.58
C ASP A 610 7.31 8.87 -29.45
N GLU A 611 6.22 9.37 -28.85
CA GLU A 611 5.04 9.83 -29.56
C GLU A 611 5.34 11.13 -30.32
N LEU A 612 5.13 11.07 -31.63
CA LEU A 612 5.21 12.20 -32.56
C LEU A 612 3.83 12.85 -32.70
N THR A 613 3.80 14.17 -32.84
CA THR A 613 2.58 14.89 -33.22
C THR A 613 2.21 14.58 -34.67
N ASP A 614 0.96 14.89 -35.07
CA ASP A 614 0.53 14.70 -36.46
C ASP A 614 1.43 15.46 -37.46
N GLU A 615 1.90 16.65 -37.08
CA GLU A 615 2.83 17.45 -37.89
C GLU A 615 4.22 16.80 -38.00
N GLU A 616 4.73 16.25 -36.90
CA GLU A 616 6.00 15.54 -36.87
C GLU A 616 5.93 14.20 -37.60
N MET A 617 4.80 13.49 -37.52
CA MET A 617 4.53 12.30 -38.32
C MET A 617 4.49 12.63 -39.81
N ALA A 618 3.89 13.77 -40.19
CA ALA A 618 3.90 14.24 -41.57
C ALA A 618 5.32 14.57 -42.05
N ARG A 619 6.17 15.15 -41.19
CA ARG A 619 7.60 15.34 -41.48
C ARG A 619 8.33 14.02 -41.67
N VAL A 620 8.14 13.05 -40.78
CA VAL A 620 8.73 11.71 -40.87
C VAL A 620 8.32 11.02 -42.16
N GLU A 621 7.05 11.06 -42.54
CA GLU A 621 6.59 10.45 -43.78
C GLU A 621 7.11 11.19 -45.02
N THR A 622 7.30 12.51 -44.94
CA THR A 622 7.93 13.29 -46.02
C THR A 622 9.39 12.89 -46.22
N GLU A 623 10.17 12.79 -45.13
CA GLU A 623 11.58 12.42 -45.20
C GLU A 623 11.78 10.95 -45.60
N LYS A 624 10.91 10.06 -45.10
CA LYS A 624 10.84 8.67 -45.51
C LYS A 624 10.65 8.53 -47.03
N ASN A 625 9.72 9.30 -47.60
CA ASN A 625 9.49 9.30 -49.05
C ASN A 625 10.63 9.97 -49.82
N ALA A 626 11.22 11.05 -49.28
CA ALA A 626 12.39 11.71 -49.89
C ALA A 626 13.60 10.76 -49.97
N ALA A 627 13.90 10.03 -48.89
CA ALA A 627 15.00 9.06 -48.85
C ALA A 627 14.77 7.89 -49.82
N ALA A 628 13.51 7.41 -49.95
CA ALA A 628 13.15 6.40 -50.94
C ALA A 628 13.36 6.91 -52.38
N VAL A 629 12.94 8.14 -52.66
CA VAL A 629 13.08 8.76 -53.98
C VAL A 629 14.55 9.04 -54.32
N GLU A 630 15.34 9.56 -53.37
CA GLU A 630 16.79 9.80 -53.55
C GLU A 630 17.53 8.48 -53.84
N TYR A 631 17.16 7.40 -53.13
CA TYR A 631 17.71 6.08 -53.41
C TYR A 631 17.36 5.61 -54.83
N LEU A 632 16.10 5.73 -55.25
CA LEU A 632 15.65 5.33 -56.59
C LEU A 632 16.32 6.16 -57.70
N SER A 633 16.53 7.47 -57.50
CA SER A 633 17.21 8.32 -58.48
C SER A 633 18.69 8.00 -58.57
N THR A 634 19.35 7.78 -57.44
CA THR A 634 20.80 7.47 -57.41
C THR A 634 21.08 6.08 -58.00
N ALA A 635 20.21 5.10 -57.73
CA ALA A 635 20.27 3.77 -58.33
C ALA A 635 19.95 3.77 -59.84
N ALA A 636 19.17 4.74 -60.33
CA ALA A 636 18.86 4.88 -61.74
C ALA A 636 19.98 5.57 -62.55
N ASP A 637 20.67 6.55 -61.95
CA ASP A 637 21.66 7.39 -62.64
C ASP A 637 23.09 6.82 -62.57
N GLU A 638 23.42 6.05 -61.54
CA GLU A 638 24.75 5.48 -61.37
C GLU A 638 24.66 3.97 -61.23
N GLY A 639 24.93 3.23 -62.32
CA GLY A 639 25.10 1.77 -62.28
C GLY A 639 26.29 1.28 -61.43
N LYS A 640 26.80 2.07 -60.46
CA LYS A 640 27.96 1.79 -59.60
C LYS A 640 28.01 2.52 -58.23
N SER A 641 27.02 3.29 -57.78
CA SER A 641 27.10 3.91 -56.45
C SER A 641 25.91 3.50 -55.57
N ASN A 642 26.21 2.65 -54.59
CA ASN A 642 25.23 2.13 -53.65
C ASN A 642 25.13 3.00 -52.37
N ALA A 643 25.54 4.27 -52.41
CA ALA A 643 25.57 5.15 -51.25
C ALA A 643 24.26 5.93 -51.08
N VAL A 644 23.61 5.86 -49.90
CA VAL A 644 22.47 6.71 -49.54
C VAL A 644 22.95 7.87 -48.69
N THR A 645 22.71 9.09 -49.13
CA THR A 645 23.00 10.34 -48.41
C THR A 645 21.71 10.98 -47.92
N ASN A 646 21.76 11.84 -46.89
CA ASN A 646 20.67 12.82 -46.66
C ASN A 646 20.86 14.05 -47.55
N ALA A 647 19.85 14.92 -47.53
CA ALA A 647 19.91 16.28 -48.05
C ALA A 647 21.09 17.13 -47.50
N GLN A 648 21.71 16.75 -46.37
CA GLN A 648 22.90 17.41 -45.81
C GLN A 648 24.23 16.78 -46.28
N GLY A 649 24.20 15.81 -47.20
CA GLY A 649 25.39 15.16 -47.78
C GLY A 649 26.10 14.15 -46.89
N GLN A 650 25.49 13.72 -45.77
CA GLN A 650 26.03 12.65 -44.92
C GLN A 650 25.63 11.30 -45.47
N THR A 651 26.61 10.47 -45.82
CA THR A 651 26.38 9.09 -46.27
C THR A 651 26.00 8.21 -45.09
N TYR A 652 24.83 7.59 -45.14
CA TYR A 652 24.35 6.67 -44.11
C TYR A 652 24.73 5.21 -44.37
N TYR A 653 24.73 4.78 -45.63
CA TYR A 653 24.96 3.39 -46.02
C TYR A 653 25.63 3.29 -47.38
N THR A 654 26.36 2.18 -47.59
CA THR A 654 26.74 1.65 -48.91
C THR A 654 26.20 0.23 -49.02
N PHE A 655 25.38 -0.07 -50.03
CA PHE A 655 24.97 -1.46 -50.31
C PHE A 655 26.07 -2.20 -51.08
N ASP A 656 26.31 -3.47 -50.78
CA ASP A 656 27.12 -4.33 -51.66
C ASP A 656 26.22 -4.88 -52.78
N ASP A 657 26.78 -5.15 -53.97
CA ASP A 657 26.07 -5.54 -55.21
C ASP A 657 25.37 -6.92 -55.17
N GLY A 658 25.21 -7.53 -53.99
CA GLY A 658 24.53 -8.82 -53.81
C GLY A 658 23.01 -8.75 -54.00
N ASP A 659 22.43 -9.88 -54.46
CA ASP A 659 21.06 -10.25 -54.89
C ASP A 659 19.84 -9.80 -54.04
N TYR A 660 19.86 -8.61 -53.47
CA TYR A 660 18.70 -8.00 -52.84
C TYR A 660 17.76 -7.42 -53.90
N LYS A 661 16.47 -7.74 -53.79
CA LYS A 661 15.45 -7.13 -54.64
C LYS A 661 15.42 -5.63 -54.36
N ALA A 662 15.36 -4.81 -55.40
CA ALA A 662 15.35 -3.35 -55.30
C ALA A 662 14.29 -2.82 -54.32
N ALA A 663 13.14 -3.49 -54.22
CA ALA A 663 12.06 -3.16 -53.27
C ALA A 663 12.47 -3.28 -51.79
N ASP A 664 13.32 -4.25 -51.44
CA ASP A 664 13.76 -4.43 -50.05
C ASP A 664 14.77 -3.34 -49.66
N LYS A 665 15.60 -2.88 -50.61
CA LYS A 665 16.54 -1.77 -50.41
C LYS A 665 15.82 -0.42 -50.31
N GLU A 666 14.76 -0.21 -51.11
CA GLU A 666 13.90 0.98 -51.04
C GLU A 666 13.17 1.07 -49.69
N ALA A 667 12.57 -0.03 -49.22
CA ALA A 667 11.91 -0.08 -47.92
C ALA A 667 12.88 0.19 -46.76
N ALA A 668 14.10 -0.35 -46.81
CA ALA A 668 15.13 -0.08 -45.81
C ALA A 668 15.61 1.38 -45.83
N ALA A 669 15.81 1.98 -47.00
CA ALA A 669 16.17 3.40 -47.12
C ALA A 669 15.06 4.31 -46.57
N ALA A 670 13.80 3.99 -46.85
CA ALA A 670 12.64 4.70 -46.32
C ALA A 670 12.58 4.63 -44.78
N GLU A 671 12.73 3.43 -44.19
CA GLU A 671 12.68 3.24 -42.74
C GLU A 671 13.86 3.93 -42.02
N LEU A 672 15.04 3.96 -42.64
CA LEU A 672 16.19 4.71 -42.14
C LEU A 672 15.97 6.22 -42.18
N GLY A 673 15.40 6.76 -43.28
CA GLY A 673 15.02 8.16 -43.39
C GLY A 673 14.01 8.55 -42.30
N ALA A 674 13.02 7.70 -42.06
CA ALA A 674 12.05 7.89 -40.98
C ALA A 674 12.73 7.93 -39.59
N GLN A 675 13.65 6.99 -39.32
CA GLN A 675 14.34 6.90 -38.03
C GLN A 675 15.30 8.08 -37.80
N ALA A 676 15.95 8.57 -38.86
CA ALA A 676 16.80 9.76 -38.82
C ALA A 676 15.97 11.01 -38.47
N GLU A 677 14.81 11.20 -39.10
CA GLU A 677 13.92 12.32 -38.82
C GLU A 677 13.32 12.24 -37.42
N ILE A 678 12.93 11.05 -36.93
CA ILE A 678 12.51 10.84 -35.53
C ILE A 678 13.61 11.30 -34.56
N ASN A 679 14.88 10.98 -34.85
CA ASN A 679 16.02 11.40 -34.02
C ASN A 679 16.28 12.91 -34.12
N ALA A 680 16.09 13.51 -35.29
CA ALA A 680 16.18 14.96 -35.48
C ALA A 680 15.10 15.68 -34.67
N ILE A 681 13.83 15.23 -34.75
CA ILE A 681 12.71 15.75 -33.96
C ILE A 681 13.00 15.65 -32.46
N LYS A 682 13.48 14.50 -31.97
CA LYS A 682 13.88 14.34 -30.55
C LYS A 682 15.00 15.30 -30.15
N THR A 683 15.94 15.55 -31.05
CA THR A 683 17.03 16.52 -30.82
C THR A 683 16.49 17.95 -30.76
N ASP A 684 15.56 18.30 -31.64
CA ASP A 684 14.93 19.63 -31.67
C ASP A 684 14.08 19.88 -30.42
N ARG A 685 13.32 18.87 -29.95
CA ARG A 685 12.55 18.96 -28.70
C ARG A 685 13.46 19.18 -27.49
N ARG A 686 14.60 18.47 -27.40
CA ARG A 686 15.62 18.70 -26.36
C ARG A 686 16.19 20.11 -26.41
N LYS A 687 16.61 20.56 -27.60
CA LYS A 687 17.14 21.91 -27.79
C LYS A 687 16.11 22.98 -27.43
N ASN A 688 14.85 22.82 -27.83
CA ASN A 688 13.80 23.78 -27.48
C ASN A 688 13.58 23.87 -25.96
N LEU A 689 13.64 22.75 -25.23
CA LEU A 689 13.59 22.75 -23.78
C LEU A 689 14.83 23.43 -23.17
N GLU A 690 16.03 23.13 -23.68
CA GLU A 690 17.27 23.82 -23.28
C GLU A 690 17.18 25.33 -23.52
N TYR A 691 16.64 25.77 -24.66
CA TYR A 691 16.46 27.18 -24.98
C TYR A 691 15.44 27.84 -24.06
N LYS A 692 14.29 27.21 -23.79
CA LYS A 692 13.31 27.71 -22.81
C LYS A 692 13.94 27.84 -21.43
N PHE A 693 14.76 26.87 -21.03
CA PHE A 693 15.51 26.93 -19.79
C PHE A 693 16.49 28.10 -19.75
N TYR A 694 17.26 28.32 -20.82
CA TYR A 694 18.15 29.48 -20.89
C TYR A 694 17.38 30.80 -20.90
N ASP A 695 16.31 30.91 -21.67
CA ASP A 695 15.43 32.09 -21.68
C ASP A 695 14.87 32.37 -20.29
N SER A 696 14.45 31.34 -19.56
CA SER A 696 13.94 31.49 -18.19
C SER A 696 15.00 32.01 -17.23
N GLN A 697 16.24 31.52 -17.33
CA GLN A 697 17.35 32.02 -16.51
C GLN A 697 17.69 33.46 -16.85
N VAL A 698 17.83 33.77 -18.13
CA VAL A 698 18.22 35.10 -18.60
C VAL A 698 17.08 36.12 -18.38
N TRP A 699 15.81 35.70 -18.36
CA TRP A 699 14.70 36.56 -17.97
C TRP A 699 14.68 36.90 -16.47
N LYS A 700 14.94 35.92 -15.59
CA LYS A 700 15.06 36.19 -14.13
C LYS A 700 16.16 37.19 -13.81
N ILE A 701 17.13 37.26 -14.72
CA ILE A 701 18.26 38.15 -14.68
C ILE A 701 17.87 39.55 -15.17
N ASP A 702 17.19 39.62 -16.32
CA ASP A 702 16.71 40.84 -16.94
C ASP A 702 15.34 40.57 -17.58
N ASN A 703 14.29 41.13 -16.97
CA ASN A 703 12.91 40.89 -17.36
C ASN A 703 12.56 41.45 -18.76
N ASN A 704 13.51 42.14 -19.41
CA ASN A 704 13.38 42.62 -20.78
C ASN A 704 13.72 41.58 -21.84
N ILE A 705 14.30 40.44 -21.46
CA ILE A 705 14.65 39.37 -22.39
C ILE A 705 13.36 38.77 -22.95
N ALA A 706 13.27 38.62 -24.28
CA ALA A 706 12.10 38.04 -24.92
C ALA A 706 12.22 36.51 -25.03
N VAL A 707 11.08 35.81 -25.09
CA VAL A 707 11.07 34.37 -25.35
C VAL A 707 11.69 34.07 -26.72
N GLY A 708 12.51 33.02 -26.78
CA GLY A 708 13.22 32.60 -27.99
C GLY A 708 14.58 33.27 -28.17
N THR A 709 15.02 34.13 -27.24
CA THR A 709 16.33 34.79 -27.31
C THR A 709 17.45 33.74 -27.29
N ALA A 710 17.41 32.80 -26.36
CA ALA A 710 18.37 31.71 -26.27
C ALA A 710 18.40 30.86 -27.55
N LYS A 711 17.24 30.53 -28.12
CA LYS A 711 17.15 29.81 -29.39
C LYS A 711 17.85 30.58 -30.51
N ALA A 712 17.49 31.85 -30.68
CA ALA A 712 18.05 32.70 -31.74
C ALA A 712 19.58 32.75 -31.70
N PHE A 713 20.17 32.81 -30.51
CA PHE A 713 21.62 32.96 -30.35
C PHE A 713 22.41 31.64 -30.20
N LEU A 714 21.82 30.59 -29.61
CA LEU A 714 22.48 29.29 -29.39
C LEU A 714 22.28 28.32 -30.55
N ASP A 715 21.17 28.42 -31.28
CA ASP A 715 20.93 27.52 -32.41
C ASP A 715 21.85 27.89 -33.57
N LYS A 716 22.60 26.89 -34.05
CA LYS A 716 23.45 27.03 -35.24
C LYS A 716 22.61 27.24 -36.51
N ASN A 717 21.36 26.79 -36.48
CA ASN A 717 20.43 26.92 -37.60
C ASN A 717 19.67 28.26 -37.57
N SER A 718 19.77 29.05 -36.49
CA SER A 718 19.14 30.36 -36.44
C SER A 718 19.80 31.31 -37.43
N THR A 719 18.95 31.99 -38.19
CA THR A 719 19.37 33.00 -39.14
C THR A 719 19.83 34.26 -38.41
N GLY A 720 20.58 35.12 -39.08
CA GLY A 720 20.90 36.42 -38.50
C GLY A 720 19.63 37.26 -38.22
N LYS A 721 18.56 37.04 -38.99
CA LYS A 721 17.24 37.64 -38.76
C LYS A 721 16.67 37.25 -37.40
N ASP A 722 16.75 35.97 -37.03
CA ASP A 722 16.27 35.49 -35.72
C ASP A 722 17.05 36.16 -34.58
N ARG A 723 18.38 36.26 -34.71
CA ARG A 723 19.26 36.92 -33.72
C ARG A 723 18.96 38.40 -33.58
N ALA A 724 18.75 39.09 -34.70
CA ALA A 724 18.41 40.49 -34.67
C ALA A 724 17.02 40.74 -34.08
N ASN A 725 16.01 39.94 -34.46
CA ASN A 725 14.68 40.03 -33.86
C ASN A 725 14.73 39.84 -32.34
N ALA A 726 15.50 38.86 -31.84
CA ALA A 726 15.72 38.69 -30.40
C ALA A 726 16.42 39.91 -29.76
N THR A 727 17.45 40.44 -30.40
CA THR A 727 18.18 41.65 -29.94
C THR A 727 17.26 42.86 -29.85
N PHE A 728 16.41 43.05 -30.85
CA PHE A 728 15.48 44.17 -30.87
C PHE A 728 14.29 43.97 -29.93
N GLY A 729 13.81 42.74 -29.75
CA GLY A 729 12.80 42.42 -28.73
C GLY A 729 13.30 42.79 -27.34
N TYR A 730 14.55 42.45 -27.04
CA TYR A 730 15.22 42.87 -25.82
C TYR A 730 15.31 44.39 -25.69
N LEU A 731 15.79 45.08 -26.72
CA LEU A 731 15.89 46.55 -26.75
C LEU A 731 14.54 47.23 -26.55
N GLY A 732 13.50 46.75 -27.23
CA GLY A 732 12.15 47.29 -27.14
C GLY A 732 11.60 47.17 -25.72
N ASN A 733 11.77 46.02 -25.08
CA ASN A 733 11.39 45.80 -23.69
C ASN A 733 12.21 46.68 -22.73
N ALA A 734 13.54 46.74 -22.90
CA ALA A 734 14.43 47.54 -22.06
C ALA A 734 14.09 49.03 -22.13
N ILE A 735 13.81 49.54 -23.32
CA ILE A 735 13.36 50.92 -23.56
C ILE A 735 12.00 51.17 -22.89
N HIS A 736 11.06 50.23 -23.01
CA HIS A 736 9.76 50.32 -22.34
C HIS A 736 9.93 50.34 -20.81
N SER A 737 10.83 49.54 -20.25
CA SER A 737 11.06 49.49 -18.79
C SER A 737 11.70 50.75 -18.20
N GLN A 738 12.40 51.58 -19.00
CA GLN A 738 13.15 52.77 -18.55
C GLN A 738 12.46 54.11 -18.89
N HIS A 739 11.12 54.16 -18.77
CA HIS A 739 10.21 55.25 -19.17
C HIS A 739 10.62 56.72 -18.95
N GLU A 740 11.66 57.06 -18.17
CA GLU A 740 12.01 58.44 -17.83
C GLU A 740 13.14 59.10 -18.66
N THR A 741 13.88 58.37 -19.52
CA THR A 741 15.06 58.98 -20.21
C THR A 741 15.21 58.69 -21.71
N VAL A 742 14.19 58.13 -22.35
CA VAL A 742 14.22 57.83 -23.79
C VAL A 742 13.69 59.03 -24.58
N PRO A 743 14.46 59.59 -25.54
CA PRO A 743 13.94 60.63 -26.44
C PRO A 743 12.67 60.15 -27.12
N ALA A 744 11.62 60.98 -27.14
CA ALA A 744 10.31 60.62 -27.70
C ALA A 744 10.40 60.15 -29.15
N GLU A 745 11.38 60.68 -29.90
CA GLU A 745 11.67 60.32 -31.28
C GLU A 745 12.18 58.87 -31.40
N ALA A 746 12.95 58.38 -30.43
CA ALA A 746 13.41 56.99 -30.42
C ALA A 746 12.27 56.03 -30.07
N VAL A 747 11.40 56.40 -29.11
CA VAL A 747 10.22 55.60 -28.73
C VAL A 747 9.24 55.45 -29.90
N GLU A 748 8.93 56.55 -30.59
CA GLU A 748 8.06 56.54 -31.78
C GLU A 748 8.66 55.65 -32.88
N TYR A 749 9.97 55.72 -33.09
CA TYR A 749 10.66 54.95 -34.12
C TYR A 749 10.70 53.45 -33.81
N PHE A 750 11.03 53.05 -32.58
CA PHE A 750 10.99 51.64 -32.16
C PHE A 750 9.57 51.08 -32.18
N GLY A 751 8.56 51.88 -31.83
CA GLY A 751 7.15 51.50 -31.94
C GLY A 751 6.70 51.24 -33.38
N LYS A 752 7.07 52.13 -34.32
CA LYS A 752 6.82 51.92 -35.76
C LYS A 752 7.58 50.71 -36.30
N TRP A 753 8.78 50.45 -35.78
CA TRP A 753 9.61 49.31 -36.22
C TRP A 753 9.04 47.98 -35.75
N ALA A 754 8.69 47.86 -34.46
CA ALA A 754 8.05 46.67 -33.90
C ALA A 754 6.66 46.40 -34.54
N GLY A 755 5.95 47.46 -34.93
CA GLY A 755 4.68 47.36 -35.66
C GLY A 755 4.82 47.11 -37.17
N GLY A 756 6.04 47.09 -37.72
CA GLY A 756 6.28 46.91 -39.17
C GLY A 756 5.79 48.05 -40.05
N THR A 757 5.54 49.25 -39.50
CA THR A 757 4.93 50.39 -40.20
C THR A 757 5.93 51.44 -40.67
N LEU A 758 7.23 51.14 -40.59
CA LEU A 758 8.32 52.07 -40.87
C LEU A 758 8.51 52.26 -42.39
N SER A 759 8.39 53.49 -42.89
CA SER A 759 8.54 53.78 -44.31
C SER A 759 10.00 53.71 -44.79
N GLU A 760 10.23 53.44 -46.08
CA GLU A 760 11.59 53.38 -46.67
C GLU A 760 12.38 54.70 -46.53
N GLU A 761 11.69 55.84 -46.49
CA GLU A 761 12.30 57.16 -46.25
C GLU A 761 12.70 57.36 -44.79
N GLU A 762 11.85 56.93 -43.83
CA GLU A 762 12.18 56.93 -42.41
C GLU A 762 13.33 55.96 -42.10
N LYS A 763 13.46 54.85 -42.84
CA LYS A 763 14.62 53.93 -42.78
C LYS A 763 15.94 54.59 -43.24
N ALA A 764 15.88 55.67 -44.03
CA ALA A 764 17.05 56.30 -44.66
C ALA A 764 17.45 57.67 -44.06
N GLY A 765 16.61 58.29 -43.21
CA GLY A 765 16.79 59.67 -42.74
C GLY A 765 17.76 59.88 -41.57
N ALA A 766 18.20 61.14 -41.36
CA ALA A 766 19.16 61.56 -40.33
C ALA A 766 18.76 61.25 -38.87
N GLY A 767 17.47 61.00 -38.61
CA GLY A 767 16.98 60.52 -37.30
C GLY A 767 17.60 59.18 -36.89
N MET A 768 17.96 58.33 -37.86
CA MET A 768 18.62 57.05 -37.62
C MET A 768 19.99 57.20 -36.95
N ASN A 769 20.76 58.24 -37.27
CA ASN A 769 22.05 58.47 -36.62
C ASN A 769 21.90 58.81 -35.13
N ALA A 770 20.85 59.53 -34.75
CA ALA A 770 20.53 59.80 -33.35
C ALA A 770 20.04 58.53 -32.63
N VAL A 771 19.24 57.70 -33.31
CA VAL A 771 18.81 56.38 -32.81
C VAL A 771 20.00 55.42 -32.68
N TYR A 772 20.97 55.45 -33.60
CA TYR A 772 22.20 54.65 -33.54
C TYR A 772 23.08 55.06 -32.37
N ALA A 773 23.34 56.37 -32.22
CA ALA A 773 24.15 56.89 -31.13
C ALA A 773 23.48 56.70 -29.76
N TYR A 774 22.16 56.83 -29.71
CA TYR A 774 21.38 56.52 -28.51
C TYR A 774 21.36 55.02 -28.23
N GLY A 775 21.16 54.16 -29.24
CA GLY A 775 21.20 52.70 -29.12
C GLY A 775 22.56 52.20 -28.62
N ASP A 776 23.66 52.63 -29.24
CA ASP A 776 25.02 52.27 -28.82
C ASP A 776 25.34 52.79 -27.41
N LYS A 777 24.88 54.01 -27.06
CA LYS A 777 25.07 54.59 -25.72
C LYS A 777 24.22 53.91 -24.65
N THR A 778 22.95 53.63 -24.95
CA THR A 778 22.00 52.99 -24.03
C THR A 778 22.40 51.54 -23.81
N LEU A 779 22.76 50.81 -24.87
CA LEU A 779 23.34 49.48 -24.75
C LEU A 779 24.69 49.52 -23.99
N GLY A 780 25.55 50.50 -24.26
CA GLY A 780 26.81 50.66 -23.51
C GLY A 780 26.60 50.96 -22.02
N ASN A 781 25.53 51.69 -21.68
CA ASN A 781 25.16 52.00 -20.29
C ASN A 781 24.44 50.84 -19.59
N LEU A 782 23.60 50.10 -20.31
CA LEU A 782 22.95 48.87 -19.83
C LEU A 782 24.00 47.77 -19.59
N PHE A 783 25.08 47.78 -20.37
CA PHE A 783 26.17 46.80 -20.31
C PHE A 783 27.53 47.49 -20.07
N PRO A 784 27.78 48.06 -18.89
CA PRO A 784 28.98 48.88 -18.63
C PRO A 784 30.30 48.09 -18.70
N ASN A 785 30.24 46.75 -18.70
CA ASN A 785 31.39 45.86 -18.86
C ASN A 785 31.57 45.35 -20.31
N PHE A 786 30.73 45.81 -21.25
CA PHE A 786 30.76 45.39 -22.64
C PHE A 786 31.06 46.58 -23.55
N ASN A 787 32.27 46.62 -24.10
CA ASN A 787 32.63 47.60 -25.13
C ASN A 787 31.95 47.21 -26.44
N LEU A 788 30.73 47.69 -26.65
CA LEU A 788 30.06 47.57 -27.95
C LEU A 788 30.93 48.27 -28.99
N PRO A 789 31.26 47.59 -30.10
CA PRO A 789 31.93 48.25 -31.21
C PRO A 789 31.08 49.44 -31.66
N SER A 790 31.70 50.61 -31.86
CA SER A 790 31.00 51.78 -32.37
C SER A 790 30.34 51.47 -33.71
N GLY A 791 29.03 51.71 -33.82
CA GLY A 791 28.23 51.37 -35.00
C GLY A 791 27.57 49.99 -34.93
N PHE A 792 27.52 49.33 -33.77
CA PHE A 792 26.83 48.05 -33.59
C PHE A 792 25.34 48.16 -33.95
N THR A 793 24.64 49.16 -33.40
CA THR A 793 23.22 49.42 -33.69
C THR A 793 23.01 49.80 -35.17
N ALA A 794 23.95 50.57 -35.74
CA ALA A 794 23.94 50.92 -37.16
C ALA A 794 24.10 49.69 -38.08
N SER A 795 24.99 48.76 -37.73
CA SER A 795 25.24 47.54 -38.50
C SER A 795 24.04 46.60 -38.47
N LEU A 796 23.37 46.49 -37.32
CA LEU A 796 22.11 45.74 -37.16
C LEU A 796 21.01 46.26 -38.09
N LEU A 797 20.89 47.58 -38.21
CA LEU A 797 19.85 48.22 -39.02
C LEU A 797 20.20 48.22 -40.51
N VAL A 798 21.49 48.28 -40.88
CA VAL A 798 21.94 48.05 -42.27
C VAL A 798 21.68 46.60 -42.70
N ALA A 799 21.91 45.62 -41.82
CA ALA A 799 21.54 44.24 -42.10
C ALA A 799 20.02 44.10 -42.27
N ALA A 800 19.22 44.72 -41.40
CA ALA A 800 17.76 44.73 -41.52
C ALA A 800 17.26 45.32 -42.85
N LYS A 801 17.95 46.34 -43.37
CA LYS A 801 17.67 46.96 -44.67
C LYS A 801 17.94 46.02 -45.86
N ASN A 802 18.92 45.13 -45.73
CA ASN A 802 19.34 44.21 -46.78
C ASN A 802 18.73 42.81 -46.59
N ASP A 803 17.45 42.73 -46.18
CA ASP A 803 16.74 41.48 -45.86
C ASP A 803 17.53 40.54 -44.93
N TRP A 804 18.22 41.14 -43.95
CA TRP A 804 19.02 40.43 -42.96
C TRP A 804 20.22 39.67 -43.53
N ASP A 805 20.73 40.11 -44.69
CA ASP A 805 21.99 39.62 -45.24
C ASP A 805 23.18 40.19 -44.44
N PHE A 806 23.57 39.48 -43.39
CA PHE A 806 24.76 39.79 -42.58
C PHE A 806 26.08 39.49 -43.29
N ASN A 807 26.04 38.93 -44.51
CA ASN A 807 27.22 38.75 -45.36
C ASN A 807 27.38 39.89 -46.37
N ALA A 808 26.38 40.77 -46.51
CA ALA A 808 26.49 41.98 -47.32
C ALA A 808 27.73 42.77 -46.88
N THR A 809 28.57 43.19 -47.83
CA THR A 809 29.85 43.86 -47.59
C THR A 809 29.73 45.09 -46.69
N ASP A 810 28.55 45.71 -46.67
CA ASP A 810 28.22 46.93 -45.94
C ASP A 810 27.68 46.67 -44.52
N ALA A 811 27.39 45.41 -44.16
CA ALA A 811 26.92 45.01 -42.82
C ALA A 811 28.07 44.62 -41.86
N LYS A 812 29.33 44.82 -42.28
CA LYS A 812 30.51 44.56 -41.44
C LYS A 812 30.65 45.65 -40.39
N ILE A 813 30.74 45.22 -39.13
CA ILE A 813 31.04 46.09 -38.00
C ILE A 813 32.47 46.63 -38.17
N ASN A 814 32.74 47.87 -37.77
CA ASN A 814 34.07 48.47 -37.80
C ASN A 814 35.10 47.51 -37.16
N GLY A 815 35.96 46.89 -37.99
CA GLY A 815 36.88 45.83 -37.57
C GLY A 815 36.76 44.50 -38.35
N GLY A 816 35.77 44.35 -39.23
CA GLY A 816 35.67 43.22 -40.16
C GLY A 816 35.10 41.91 -39.58
N GLN A 817 34.66 41.92 -38.32
CA GLN A 817 33.95 40.80 -37.71
C GLN A 817 32.51 40.72 -38.26
N SER A 818 32.04 39.51 -38.57
CA SER A 818 30.65 39.30 -38.96
C SER A 818 29.74 39.35 -37.72
N PHE A 819 28.50 39.79 -37.89
CA PHE A 819 27.51 39.82 -36.81
C PHE A 819 27.31 38.44 -36.17
N ASN A 820 27.45 37.35 -36.93
CA ASN A 820 27.38 35.99 -36.41
C ASN A 820 28.48 35.67 -35.40
N GLN A 821 29.71 36.14 -35.64
CA GLN A 821 30.83 36.00 -34.71
C GLN A 821 30.62 36.83 -33.44
N LEU A 822 30.10 38.05 -33.60
CA LEU A 822 29.80 38.94 -32.49
C LEU A 822 28.62 38.46 -31.64
N GLY A 823 27.57 37.90 -32.24
CA GLY A 823 26.44 37.31 -31.52
C GLY A 823 26.82 36.04 -30.74
N GLU A 824 27.66 35.18 -31.33
CA GLU A 824 28.17 33.99 -30.62
C GLU A 824 29.14 34.36 -29.48
N GLN A 825 30.04 35.32 -29.70
CA GLN A 825 30.94 35.82 -28.66
C GLN A 825 30.17 36.55 -27.57
N TRP A 826 29.23 37.42 -27.94
CA TRP A 826 28.37 38.13 -27.00
C TRP A 826 27.59 37.14 -26.15
N LEU A 827 26.84 36.20 -26.73
CA LEU A 827 26.05 35.29 -25.92
C LEU A 827 26.93 34.40 -25.04
N LYS A 828 28.00 33.80 -25.58
CA LYS A 828 28.87 32.92 -24.78
C LYS A 828 29.61 33.68 -23.68
N ASP A 829 30.17 34.84 -23.95
CA ASP A 829 30.95 35.55 -22.95
C ASP A 829 30.05 36.36 -21.99
N TYR A 830 28.92 36.92 -22.46
CA TYR A 830 27.95 37.64 -21.62
C TYR A 830 27.12 36.69 -20.76
N SER A 831 26.45 35.68 -21.33
CA SER A 831 25.56 34.81 -20.54
C SER A 831 26.33 34.00 -19.50
N PHE A 832 27.55 33.52 -19.82
CA PHE A 832 28.36 32.78 -18.86
C PHE A 832 29.03 33.69 -17.82
N SER A 833 29.65 34.81 -18.19
CA SER A 833 30.24 35.72 -17.19
C SER A 833 29.19 36.37 -16.29
N PHE A 834 28.00 36.62 -16.84
CA PHE A 834 26.85 37.06 -16.09
C PHE A 834 26.40 35.98 -15.10
N LEU A 835 26.21 34.73 -15.57
CA LEU A 835 25.80 33.61 -14.72
C LEU A 835 26.80 33.44 -13.58
N ASP A 836 28.09 33.41 -13.91
CA ASP A 836 29.19 33.33 -12.93
C ASP A 836 29.06 34.39 -11.84
N LYS A 837 28.86 35.65 -12.22
CA LYS A 837 28.70 36.74 -11.26
C LYS A 837 27.46 36.59 -10.36
N LYS A 838 26.35 36.07 -10.89
CA LYS A 838 25.07 35.97 -10.16
C LYS A 838 25.06 34.81 -9.16
N VAL A 839 25.65 33.67 -9.52
CA VAL A 839 25.77 32.51 -8.61
C VAL A 839 27.05 32.53 -7.78
N GLY A 840 27.85 33.61 -7.90
CA GLY A 840 29.10 33.78 -7.15
C GLY A 840 30.23 32.86 -7.59
N TRP A 841 30.15 32.29 -8.80
CA TRP A 841 31.23 31.50 -9.38
C TRP A 841 32.33 32.41 -9.94
N GLY A 842 33.55 31.86 -10.04
CA GLY A 842 34.64 32.55 -10.73
C GLY A 842 34.32 32.75 -12.21
N ILE A 843 34.73 33.88 -12.79
CA ILE A 843 34.54 34.20 -14.21
C ILE A 843 35.07 33.05 -15.09
N GLY A 844 34.22 32.53 -15.96
CA GLY A 844 34.49 31.42 -16.88
C GLY A 844 33.94 30.06 -16.45
N LYS A 845 33.40 29.90 -15.23
CA LYS A 845 32.97 28.59 -14.71
C LYS A 845 31.69 28.08 -15.35
N ALA A 846 30.72 28.94 -15.60
CA ALA A 846 29.50 28.62 -16.33
C ALA A 846 29.81 28.16 -17.77
N LYS A 847 30.80 28.79 -18.40
CA LYS A 847 31.31 28.40 -19.73
C LYS A 847 31.98 27.04 -19.68
N GLU A 848 32.75 26.76 -18.63
CA GLU A 848 33.40 25.46 -18.38
C GLU A 848 32.35 24.35 -18.22
N ILE A 849 31.29 24.58 -17.44
CA ILE A 849 30.15 23.66 -17.28
C ILE A 849 29.44 23.40 -18.59
N TYR A 850 29.11 24.47 -19.32
CA TYR A 850 28.46 24.33 -20.61
C TYR A 850 29.32 23.53 -21.59
N THR A 851 30.62 23.80 -21.64
CA THR A 851 31.56 23.10 -22.51
C THR A 851 31.66 21.62 -22.14
N ALA A 852 31.72 21.30 -20.83
CA ALA A 852 31.72 19.92 -20.35
C ALA A 852 30.42 19.18 -20.68
N ALA A 853 29.26 19.80 -20.44
CA ALA A 853 27.95 19.23 -20.74
C ALA A 853 27.72 19.03 -22.25
N SER A 854 28.13 20.02 -23.06
CA SER A 854 28.08 19.94 -24.53
C SER A 854 28.99 18.82 -25.05
N GLY A 855 30.20 18.69 -24.49
CA GLY A 855 31.12 17.59 -24.78
C GLY A 855 30.54 16.22 -24.45
N PHE A 856 29.89 16.08 -23.29
CA PHE A 856 29.17 14.85 -22.90
C PHE A 856 28.04 14.50 -23.86
N SER A 857 27.20 15.47 -24.22
CA SER A 857 26.11 15.25 -25.20
C SER A 857 26.65 14.82 -26.56
N GLY A 858 27.74 15.44 -27.03
CA GLY A 858 28.44 15.05 -28.26
C GLY A 858 28.96 13.61 -28.20
N ALA A 859 29.67 13.25 -27.12
CA ALA A 859 30.21 11.90 -26.93
C ALA A 859 29.10 10.83 -26.81
N LEU A 860 27.99 11.15 -26.15
CA LEU A 860 26.83 10.26 -26.03
C LEU A 860 26.18 9.99 -27.38
N ASN A 861 26.02 11.02 -28.21
CA ASN A 861 25.45 10.88 -29.55
C ASN A 861 26.41 10.08 -30.46
N ALA A 862 27.73 10.31 -30.36
CA ALA A 862 28.73 9.52 -31.08
C ALA A 862 28.66 8.03 -30.70
N TYR A 863 28.57 7.71 -29.40
CA TYR A 863 28.42 6.34 -28.92
C TYR A 863 27.13 5.67 -29.43
N LYS A 864 25.99 6.37 -29.36
CA LYS A 864 24.71 5.85 -29.87
C LYS A 864 24.75 5.62 -31.37
N GLY A 865 25.36 6.53 -32.13
CA GLY A 865 25.58 6.39 -33.57
C GLY A 865 26.41 5.15 -33.89
N ALA A 866 27.56 4.97 -33.22
CA ALA A 866 28.42 3.81 -33.41
C ALA A 866 27.73 2.49 -33.04
N ALA A 867 27.01 2.45 -31.91
CA ALA A 867 26.30 1.25 -31.45
C ALA A 867 25.15 0.87 -32.40
N SER A 868 24.39 1.85 -32.89
CA SER A 868 23.34 1.63 -33.87
C SER A 868 23.92 1.11 -35.19
N ALA A 869 25.00 1.69 -35.69
CA ALA A 869 25.66 1.24 -36.92
C ALA A 869 26.12 -0.23 -36.81
N PHE A 870 26.69 -0.62 -35.66
CA PHE A 870 27.07 -2.02 -35.40
C PHE A 870 25.86 -2.96 -35.38
N GLN A 871 24.79 -2.60 -34.65
CA GLN A 871 23.59 -3.43 -34.54
C GLN A 871 22.88 -3.60 -35.89
N THR A 872 22.76 -2.53 -36.67
CA THR A 872 22.13 -2.60 -37.98
C THR A 872 22.94 -3.48 -38.93
N GLN A 873 24.27 -3.33 -39.00
CA GLN A 873 25.08 -4.22 -39.85
C GLN A 873 25.01 -5.68 -39.40
N ALA A 874 25.00 -5.96 -38.09
CA ALA A 874 24.84 -7.31 -37.57
C ALA A 874 23.48 -7.91 -37.94
N ALA A 875 22.40 -7.12 -37.90
CA ALA A 875 21.07 -7.53 -38.31
C ALA A 875 20.98 -7.78 -39.82
N THR A 876 21.60 -6.93 -40.66
CA THR A 876 21.66 -7.12 -42.11
C THR A 876 22.44 -8.38 -42.49
N ALA A 877 23.57 -8.65 -41.82
CA ALA A 877 24.36 -9.88 -41.99
C ALA A 877 23.55 -11.13 -41.64
N ALA A 878 22.83 -11.08 -40.51
CA ALA A 878 21.93 -12.16 -40.10
C ALA A 878 20.78 -12.37 -41.11
N ALA A 879 20.21 -11.29 -41.66
CA ALA A 879 19.13 -11.36 -42.63
C ALA A 879 19.58 -11.84 -44.02
N SER A 880 20.82 -11.54 -44.45
CA SER A 880 21.41 -12.05 -45.70
C SER A 880 21.91 -13.49 -45.58
N GLY A 881 22.11 -14.01 -44.37
CA GLY A 881 22.83 -15.26 -44.15
C GLY A 881 24.33 -15.18 -44.50
N VAL A 882 24.86 -13.95 -44.67
CA VAL A 882 26.28 -13.70 -44.92
C VAL A 882 26.89 -13.18 -43.62
N GLU A 883 27.85 -13.92 -43.07
CA GLU A 883 28.58 -13.44 -41.90
C GLU A 883 29.40 -12.19 -42.25
N LEU A 884 29.38 -11.19 -41.36
CA LEU A 884 30.25 -10.02 -41.47
C LEU A 884 31.72 -10.47 -41.48
N PRO A 885 32.56 -9.98 -42.41
CA PRO A 885 34.00 -10.22 -42.35
C PRO A 885 34.54 -9.81 -40.98
N ALA A 886 35.41 -10.64 -40.41
CA ALA A 886 35.93 -10.42 -39.06
C ALA A 886 36.62 -9.05 -38.90
N GLU A 887 37.23 -8.55 -39.98
CA GLU A 887 37.85 -7.22 -40.04
C GLU A 887 36.82 -6.09 -39.87
N VAL A 888 35.64 -6.20 -40.51
CA VAL A 888 34.56 -5.22 -40.42
C VAL A 888 33.93 -5.26 -39.02
N GLN A 889 33.67 -6.47 -38.50
CA GLN A 889 33.15 -6.63 -37.14
C GLN A 889 34.11 -6.03 -36.10
N LYS A 890 35.43 -6.26 -36.27
CA LYS A 890 36.46 -5.71 -35.39
C LYS A 890 36.57 -4.19 -35.50
N SER A 891 36.44 -3.61 -36.70
CA SER A 891 36.45 -2.16 -36.90
C SER A 891 35.27 -1.49 -36.21
N LEU A 892 34.04 -1.96 -36.46
CA LEU A 892 32.84 -1.39 -35.86
C LEU A 892 32.81 -1.56 -34.35
N GLN A 893 33.26 -2.70 -33.84
CA GLN A 893 33.41 -2.92 -32.40
C GLN A 893 34.49 -2.00 -31.80
N GLY A 894 35.54 -1.68 -32.56
CA GLY A 894 36.52 -0.66 -32.25
C GLY A 894 35.89 0.73 -32.13
N ASP A 895 35.05 1.14 -33.10
CA ASP A 895 34.36 2.43 -33.09
C ASP A 895 33.39 2.56 -31.90
N VAL A 896 32.63 1.50 -31.60
CA VAL A 896 31.78 1.45 -30.40
C VAL A 896 32.61 1.57 -29.12
N THR A 897 33.77 0.92 -29.08
CA THR A 897 34.67 0.96 -27.92
C THR A 897 35.28 2.35 -27.74
N ASN A 898 35.76 2.99 -28.81
CA ASN A 898 36.33 4.32 -28.78
C ASN A 898 35.28 5.36 -28.38
N ALA A 899 34.10 5.33 -29.00
CA ALA A 899 33.02 6.25 -28.65
C ALA A 899 32.52 6.05 -27.21
N LYS A 900 32.56 4.82 -26.68
CA LYS A 900 32.29 4.53 -25.27
C LYS A 900 33.36 5.10 -24.35
N GLN A 901 34.63 5.02 -24.72
CA GLN A 901 35.73 5.63 -23.96
C GLN A 901 35.60 7.16 -23.94
N ASP A 902 35.27 7.78 -25.07
CA ASP A 902 35.01 9.22 -25.16
C ASP A 902 33.82 9.64 -24.29
N LEU A 903 32.74 8.84 -24.27
CA LEU A 903 31.60 9.07 -23.38
C LEU A 903 32.00 8.98 -21.91
N GLN A 904 32.77 7.96 -21.52
CA GLN A 904 33.25 7.80 -20.15
C GLN A 904 34.17 8.95 -19.73
N ALA A 905 35.05 9.42 -20.62
CA ALA A 905 35.90 10.58 -20.37
C ALA A 905 35.08 11.87 -20.18
N ALA A 906 34.05 12.08 -21.01
CA ALA A 906 33.17 13.23 -20.88
C ALA A 906 32.27 13.15 -19.63
N GLU A 907 31.82 11.94 -19.25
CA GLU A 907 31.05 11.69 -18.02
C GLU A 907 31.90 12.01 -16.79
N ALA A 908 33.14 11.50 -16.75
CA ALA A 908 34.10 11.80 -15.70
C ALA A 908 34.37 13.30 -15.59
N ALA A 909 34.53 14.02 -16.72
CA ALA A 909 34.72 15.47 -16.73
C ALA A 909 33.52 16.22 -16.13
N VAL A 910 32.28 15.83 -16.47
CA VAL A 910 31.06 16.44 -15.92
C VAL A 910 30.90 16.14 -14.43
N ILE A 911 31.09 14.89 -14.00
CA ILE A 911 31.00 14.49 -12.60
C ILE A 911 32.06 15.22 -11.76
N THR A 912 33.30 15.25 -12.24
CA THR A 912 34.40 15.97 -11.57
C THR A 912 34.07 17.43 -11.40
N LEU A 913 33.54 18.07 -12.44
CA LEU A 913 33.15 19.48 -12.40
C LEU A 913 32.02 19.72 -11.39
N VAL A 914 30.96 18.90 -11.41
CA VAL A 914 29.84 19.01 -10.46
C VAL A 914 30.29 18.79 -9.03
N ILE A 915 31.09 17.76 -8.74
CA ILE A 915 31.61 17.48 -7.40
C ILE A 915 32.52 18.61 -6.93
N THR A 916 33.42 19.09 -7.79
CA THR A 916 34.31 20.20 -7.46
C THR A 916 33.53 21.47 -7.16
N MET A 917 32.40 21.70 -7.82
CA MET A 917 31.55 22.88 -7.57
C MET A 917 30.72 22.75 -6.30
N VAL A 918 30.01 21.63 -6.13
CA VAL A 918 29.11 21.40 -4.98
C VAL A 918 29.90 21.26 -3.67
N PHE A 919 31.09 20.68 -3.74
CA PHE A 919 31.92 20.40 -2.56
C PHE A 919 33.18 21.26 -2.49
N SER A 920 33.26 22.37 -3.24
CA SER A 920 34.45 23.23 -3.30
C SER A 920 34.96 23.66 -1.92
N GLU A 921 34.05 24.06 -1.01
CA GLU A 921 34.39 24.47 0.35
C GLU A 921 34.87 23.30 1.23
N GLN A 922 34.23 22.13 1.10
CA GLN A 922 34.59 20.92 1.82
C GLN A 922 35.93 20.35 1.34
N ILE A 923 36.20 20.40 0.03
CA ILE A 923 37.47 20.01 -0.58
C ILE A 923 38.58 20.96 -0.14
N ALA A 924 38.35 22.28 -0.17
CA ALA A 924 39.32 23.27 0.28
C ALA A 924 39.63 23.14 1.79
N SER A 925 38.60 22.87 2.61
CA SER A 925 38.76 22.60 4.05
C SER A 925 39.56 21.33 4.31
N MET A 926 39.29 20.25 3.56
CA MET A 926 40.05 19.01 3.61
C MET A 926 41.51 19.21 3.20
N GLU A 927 41.79 19.90 2.09
CA GLU A 927 43.14 20.23 1.62
C GLU A 927 43.92 21.00 2.69
N ASN A 928 43.29 22.03 3.28
CA ASN A 928 43.91 22.82 4.35
C ASN A 928 44.17 21.98 5.61
N SER A 929 43.24 21.09 5.97
CA SER A 929 43.41 20.17 7.12
C SER A 929 44.52 19.13 6.92
N LEU A 930 44.78 18.75 5.67
CA LEU A 930 45.81 17.78 5.29
C LEU A 930 47.14 18.45 4.91
N GLY A 931 47.23 19.78 4.93
CA GLY A 931 48.41 20.53 4.50
C GLY A 931 48.72 20.39 3.01
N LEU A 932 47.72 20.03 2.20
CA LEU A 932 47.84 19.93 0.75
C LEU A 932 47.80 21.32 0.13
N VAL A 933 48.50 21.50 -1.00
CA VAL A 933 48.42 22.74 -1.79
C VAL A 933 46.98 22.89 -2.30
N PRO A 934 46.34 24.06 -2.16
CA PRO A 934 44.99 24.30 -2.67
C PRO A 934 44.83 23.86 -4.12
N GLY A 935 43.83 23.03 -4.40
CA GLY A 935 43.55 22.42 -5.71
C GLY A 935 43.99 20.96 -5.88
N THR A 936 44.73 20.38 -4.92
CA THR A 936 45.19 18.97 -4.98
C THR A 936 44.03 17.96 -4.82
N GLY A 937 43.07 18.25 -3.95
CA GLY A 937 41.86 17.46 -3.70
C GLY A 937 40.89 17.49 -4.88
N ALA A 938 40.78 18.60 -5.60
CA ALA A 938 40.02 18.65 -6.86
C ALA A 938 40.65 17.73 -7.93
N MET A 939 41.98 17.67 -7.99
CA MET A 939 42.70 16.72 -8.87
C MET A 939 42.49 15.25 -8.48
N LEU A 940 42.43 14.94 -7.18
CA LEU A 940 42.20 13.59 -6.68
C LEU A 940 40.77 13.09 -6.88
N VAL A 941 39.79 14.00 -6.93
CA VAL A 941 38.39 13.68 -7.23
C VAL A 941 38.16 13.40 -8.72
N GLY A 942 39.00 13.99 -9.60
CA GLY A 942 38.94 13.78 -11.05
C GLY A 942 39.72 12.59 -11.59
N LEU A 943 40.49 11.90 -10.73
CA LEU A 943 41.15 10.63 -10.99
C LEU A 943 40.25 9.47 -10.56
#